data_AF-A0A363U1P4-F1
#
_entry.id   AF-A0A363U1P4-F1
#
_cell.length_a   1.000
_cell.length_b   1.000
_cell.length_c   1.000
_cell.angle_alpha   90.00
_cell.angle_beta   90.00
_cell.angle_gamma   90.00
#
_symmetry.space_group_name_H-M   'P 1'
#
loop_
_entity.id
_entity.type
_entity.pdbx_description
1 polymer ?
#
loop_
_entity_poly.entity_id
_entity_poly.type
_entity_poly.pdbx_seq_one_letter_code
_entity_poly.pdbx_strand_id
1 'polypeptide(L)'
;MHITRTSRDTYQFSSDFFGPDGRVAFDSFAEARRFAARMSAHRAKPVPASDLYALSLIDEALRVLVRHFAPSSVLKEAVASVNENVGPERLESTEKKFVSEYPPENVYRGEEKVEEYLARLTNGRVKTVEELIYVFTHNANPAISPLLELVDDEPLEPTAYKNLISALNTFFAQVAQDAPQGGGVSLFDILRAPSEASPDSLEGQLQFILARWGDLLGETFVARIIRGIDFLREEVMRQNLAHGDFKPDIPLQSYSGGEYAEYERYSPDKEWMPRMILIAKNSYVWLEQLSRKYGRWIKTLDQIPDEELDILRDRGFTGLWLIGLWERSRASQRIKQRMGDQDAVASAYSLYSYDIANDLGGWSALENLRTRAWQRGIRLSADMVPNHMGIDSQWVIEHPDWFLSLPYSPYPSYTFNSENLADDPRVEIILEDHYYDHSDASVVFKRHDRETGDTRYIYHGNDGTSFPWNDTAQLDYSKAEVREAVIQTILHVARNFPVIRFDAAMTLAKKHIQRLWFPEPGAGGAIPSRSEHGMTRSEFDTAIPEEFWREVVDRVAAEVPDTLLLAEAFWLLEGYFVRTLGMHRVYNSAFMHMLRDEDNAKYRLAIKNTLEFDPQILKRYVNFMNNPDEKTAIEQFGDGDKYFGVCTVLATLPGLPMFGHGQVEGFREKYGMEFRKPKMDERPNEGLIGGHDWKIFPVLHRRYLFADVEQFFLYDLYRSDGSVDENVFAYSNVHQDERGLVLYHNRFADTRGWVKTSAAYLDKATGDLRQKSLAEALGLPFEGYVIFKDYVTHLEYIRSCEELWGKGLYVELQAYQHHVFMDWRFVDDPRWGEVHTALNGAGVDSMSAKWDELFGVKEKAVDEEVKVKKPGKKTGAKTSSSKRKEERGKKAAVKKSVKETKKVPTKTKPAEKKLTSKKPSKGK
;
A
#
# COMPACT_ATOMS: atom_id res chain seq x y z
N MET A 1 15.52 -38.82 10.70
CA MET A 1 14.43 -39.66 11.27
C MET A 1 14.36 -41.00 10.56
N HIS A 2 13.98 -42.09 11.24
CA HIS A 2 13.64 -43.37 10.58
C HIS A 2 12.19 -43.35 10.08
N ILE A 3 11.92 -44.00 8.94
CA ILE A 3 10.56 -44.11 8.36
C ILE A 3 10.12 -45.56 8.30
N THR A 4 8.89 -45.84 8.73
CA THR A 4 8.28 -47.18 8.72
C THR A 4 8.27 -47.80 7.31
N ARG A 5 8.50 -49.10 7.22
CA ARG A 5 8.38 -49.92 6.00
C ARG A 5 7.01 -49.68 5.34
N THR A 6 5.95 -49.74 6.13
CA THR A 6 4.56 -49.49 5.69
C THR A 6 4.40 -48.13 5.00
N SER A 7 4.99 -47.06 5.54
CA SER A 7 4.98 -45.74 4.89
C SER A 7 5.81 -45.71 3.60
N ARG A 8 6.97 -46.38 3.56
CA ARG A 8 7.75 -46.48 2.31
C ARG A 8 7.01 -47.21 1.21
N ASP A 9 6.36 -48.33 1.55
CA ASP A 9 5.56 -49.14 0.63
C ASP A 9 4.32 -48.37 0.15
N THR A 10 3.64 -47.66 1.05
CA THR A 10 2.39 -46.93 0.78
C THR A 10 2.62 -45.68 -0.09
N TYR A 11 3.68 -44.91 0.17
CA TYR A 11 3.99 -43.68 -0.56
C TYR A 11 4.96 -43.85 -1.73
N GLN A 12 5.52 -45.05 -1.90
CA GLN A 12 6.46 -45.41 -2.96
C GLN A 12 7.65 -44.43 -3.02
N PHE A 13 8.25 -44.16 -1.86
CA PHE A 13 9.39 -43.24 -1.77
C PHE A 13 10.60 -43.79 -2.57
N SER A 14 11.32 -42.90 -3.26
CA SER A 14 12.59 -43.27 -3.89
C SER A 14 13.62 -43.65 -2.82
N SER A 15 14.48 -44.59 -3.14
CA SER A 15 15.65 -44.95 -2.34
C SER A 15 16.58 -43.75 -2.08
N ASP A 16 16.60 -42.76 -2.97
CA ASP A 16 17.44 -41.56 -2.86
C ASP A 16 17.11 -40.67 -1.65
N PHE A 17 15.95 -40.87 -1.00
CA PHE A 17 15.60 -40.19 0.26
C PHE A 17 16.23 -40.84 1.51
N PHE A 18 16.79 -42.05 1.39
CA PHE A 18 17.24 -42.85 2.53
C PHE A 18 18.75 -43.03 2.54
N GLY A 19 19.37 -42.74 3.68
CA GLY A 19 20.75 -43.14 3.95
C GLY A 19 20.91 -44.66 4.01
N PRO A 20 22.15 -45.19 4.01
CA PRO A 20 22.41 -46.63 4.10
C PRO A 20 21.81 -47.30 5.35
N ASP A 21 21.58 -46.53 6.41
CA ASP A 21 20.94 -46.94 7.66
C ASP A 21 19.40 -46.85 7.64
N GLY A 22 18.80 -46.39 6.54
CA GLY A 22 17.35 -46.22 6.39
C GLY A 22 16.78 -44.95 7.01
N ARG A 23 17.61 -43.98 7.39
CA ARG A 23 17.14 -42.66 7.87
C ARG A 23 16.95 -41.67 6.73
N VAL A 24 15.92 -40.85 6.85
CA VAL A 24 15.71 -39.63 6.06
C VAL A 24 16.25 -38.44 6.82
N ALA A 25 16.97 -37.57 6.12
CA ALA A 25 17.26 -36.20 6.51
C ALA A 25 17.04 -35.30 5.29
N PHE A 26 16.77 -34.02 5.49
CA PHE A 26 16.58 -33.06 4.41
C PHE A 26 17.69 -32.01 4.44
N ASP A 27 18.50 -31.98 3.38
CA ASP A 27 19.55 -30.98 3.19
C ASP A 27 19.00 -29.71 2.53
N SER A 28 17.82 -29.80 1.89
CA SER A 28 17.14 -28.70 1.21
C SER A 28 15.61 -28.71 1.38
N PHE A 29 14.98 -27.54 1.24
CA PHE A 29 13.51 -27.45 1.21
C PHE A 29 12.93 -28.15 -0.02
N ALA A 30 13.65 -28.18 -1.13
CA ALA A 30 13.26 -28.91 -2.34
C ALA A 30 13.13 -30.43 -2.10
N GLU A 31 13.94 -31.03 -1.24
CA GLU A 31 13.78 -32.43 -0.83
C GLU A 31 12.55 -32.65 0.04
N ALA A 32 12.36 -31.81 1.06
CA ALA A 32 11.16 -31.85 1.90
C ALA A 32 9.88 -31.67 1.07
N ARG A 33 9.86 -30.74 0.12
CA ARG A 33 8.74 -30.55 -0.83
C ARG A 33 8.52 -31.77 -1.73
N ARG A 34 9.57 -32.41 -2.26
CA ARG A 34 9.45 -33.65 -3.06
C ARG A 34 8.90 -34.82 -2.23
N PHE A 35 9.33 -34.96 -0.98
CA PHE A 35 8.84 -35.99 -0.05
C PHE A 35 7.36 -35.74 0.32
N ALA A 36 7.02 -34.50 0.68
CA ALA A 36 5.67 -34.05 0.97
C ALA A 36 4.70 -34.25 -0.19
N ALA A 37 5.13 -33.97 -1.43
CA ALA A 37 4.34 -34.18 -2.64
C ALA A 37 4.02 -35.66 -2.87
N ARG A 38 4.97 -36.57 -2.62
CA ARG A 38 4.73 -38.03 -2.71
C ARG A 38 3.71 -38.52 -1.69
N MET A 39 3.74 -38.00 -0.47
CA MET A 39 2.70 -38.28 0.53
C MET A 39 1.34 -37.71 0.13
N SER A 40 1.33 -36.44 -0.28
CA SER A 40 0.10 -35.70 -0.63
C SER A 40 -0.63 -36.33 -1.82
N ALA A 41 0.08 -36.92 -2.78
CA ALA A 41 -0.51 -37.65 -3.90
C ALA A 41 -1.34 -38.88 -3.51
N HIS A 42 -1.13 -39.42 -2.30
CA HIS A 42 -1.82 -40.60 -1.78
C HIS A 42 -2.76 -40.28 -0.60
N ARG A 43 -2.79 -39.03 -0.11
CA ARG A 43 -3.62 -38.60 1.03
C ARG A 43 -4.75 -37.66 0.58
N ALA A 44 -5.89 -37.72 1.27
CA ALA A 44 -7.00 -36.77 1.07
C ALA A 44 -6.71 -35.36 1.61
N LYS A 45 -5.73 -35.21 2.50
CA LYS A 45 -5.22 -33.92 2.99
C LYS A 45 -3.73 -33.82 2.61
N PRO A 46 -3.29 -32.74 1.93
CA PRO A 46 -1.88 -32.49 1.68
C PRO A 46 -1.07 -32.43 2.98
N VAL A 47 0.21 -32.81 2.87
CA VAL A 47 1.18 -32.73 3.96
C VAL A 47 2.03 -31.48 3.76
N PRO A 48 2.11 -30.55 4.72
CA PRO A 48 3.02 -29.43 4.63
C PRO A 48 4.48 -29.89 4.59
N ALA A 49 5.26 -29.38 3.64
CA ALA A 49 6.68 -29.69 3.52
C ALA A 49 7.50 -29.09 4.68
N SER A 50 7.03 -27.98 5.23
CA SER A 50 7.55 -27.33 6.44
C SER A 50 7.56 -28.27 7.65
N ASP A 51 6.49 -29.04 7.85
CA ASP A 51 6.30 -29.89 9.04
C ASP A 51 7.25 -31.09 9.00
N LEU A 52 7.43 -31.68 7.81
CA LEU A 52 8.41 -32.74 7.55
C LEU A 52 9.85 -32.24 7.74
N TYR A 53 10.15 -31.03 7.29
CA TYR A 53 11.46 -30.41 7.49
C TYR A 53 11.73 -30.11 8.98
N ALA A 54 10.75 -29.53 9.68
CA ALA A 54 10.82 -29.27 11.11
C ALA A 54 10.99 -30.56 11.94
N LEU A 55 10.27 -31.64 11.58
CA LEU A 55 10.42 -32.94 12.22
C LEU A 55 11.84 -33.54 12.00
N SER A 56 12.42 -33.39 10.80
CA SER A 56 13.82 -33.77 10.55
C SER A 56 14.78 -32.99 11.44
N LEU A 57 14.60 -31.68 11.57
CA LEU A 57 15.42 -30.83 12.44
C LEU A 57 15.27 -31.21 13.93
N ILE A 58 14.08 -31.59 14.38
CA ILE A 58 13.86 -32.08 15.74
C ILE A 58 14.59 -33.41 15.96
N ASP A 59 14.46 -34.39 15.06
CA ASP A 59 15.22 -35.66 15.14
C ASP A 59 16.74 -35.44 15.16
N GLU A 60 17.26 -34.53 14.32
CA GLU A 60 18.67 -34.15 14.32
C GLU A 60 19.10 -33.49 15.65
N ALA A 61 18.28 -32.59 16.22
CA ALA A 61 18.56 -31.96 17.51
C ALA A 61 18.52 -32.97 18.67
N LEU A 62 17.51 -33.84 18.72
CA LEU A 62 17.41 -34.92 19.72
C LEU A 62 18.66 -35.83 19.69
N ARG A 63 19.21 -36.11 18.51
CA ARG A 63 20.47 -36.88 18.36
C ARG A 63 21.69 -36.14 18.90
N VAL A 64 21.77 -34.82 18.78
CA VAL A 64 22.82 -34.02 19.43
C VAL A 64 22.67 -34.07 20.94
N LEU A 65 21.43 -33.94 21.46
CA LEU A 65 21.14 -34.02 22.89
C LEU A 65 21.49 -35.40 23.49
N VAL A 66 21.10 -36.51 22.84
CA VAL A 66 21.48 -37.86 23.29
C VAL A 66 23.00 -38.03 23.32
N ARG A 67 23.73 -37.60 22.29
CA ARG A 67 25.21 -37.69 22.29
C ARG A 67 25.87 -36.88 23.42
N HIS A 68 25.26 -35.78 23.84
CA HIS A 68 25.76 -34.92 24.91
C HIS A 68 25.41 -35.47 26.31
N PHE A 69 24.12 -35.79 26.55
CA PHE A 69 23.61 -36.18 27.88
C PHE A 69 23.68 -37.68 28.16
N ALA A 70 23.81 -38.52 27.12
CA ALA A 70 23.99 -39.97 27.22
C ALA A 70 25.14 -40.44 26.29
N PRO A 71 26.40 -40.08 26.60
CA PRO A 71 27.55 -40.49 25.80
C PRO A 71 27.69 -42.02 25.73
N SER A 72 28.45 -42.52 24.75
CA SER A 72 28.47 -43.96 24.41
C SER A 72 28.94 -44.92 25.52
N SER A 73 29.50 -44.43 26.63
CA SER A 73 29.70 -45.22 27.86
C SER A 73 28.38 -45.44 28.60
N VAL A 74 27.66 -44.36 28.91
CA VAL A 74 26.36 -44.38 29.61
C VAL A 74 25.32 -45.16 28.80
N LEU A 75 25.28 -45.02 27.47
CA LEU A 75 24.40 -45.83 26.62
C LEU A 75 24.72 -47.34 26.69
N LYS A 76 25.99 -47.74 26.85
CA LYS A 76 26.34 -49.16 27.03
C LYS A 76 25.87 -49.69 28.39
N GLU A 77 25.98 -48.88 29.44
CA GLU A 77 25.49 -49.22 30.78
C GLU A 77 23.96 -49.31 30.82
N ALA A 78 23.26 -48.35 30.18
CA ALA A 78 21.81 -48.39 30.01
C ALA A 78 21.35 -49.67 29.31
N VAL A 79 22.03 -50.03 28.22
CA VAL A 79 21.76 -51.25 27.43
C VAL A 79 22.06 -52.53 28.21
N ALA A 80 23.10 -52.55 29.04
CA ALA A 80 23.38 -53.66 29.94
C ALA A 80 22.25 -53.83 30.98
N SER A 81 21.82 -52.73 31.60
CA SER A 81 20.70 -52.73 32.56
C SER A 81 19.38 -53.18 31.92
N VAL A 82 19.08 -52.74 30.69
CA VAL A 82 17.92 -53.24 29.92
C VAL A 82 18.03 -54.74 29.66
N ASN A 83 19.21 -55.22 29.26
CA ASN A 83 19.43 -56.64 28.95
C ASN A 83 19.26 -57.54 30.18
N GLU A 84 19.62 -57.06 31.37
CA GLU A 84 19.36 -57.73 32.66
C GLU A 84 17.86 -57.71 33.04
N ASN A 85 17.18 -56.57 32.90
CA ASN A 85 15.78 -56.40 33.32
C ASN A 85 14.75 -57.04 32.36
N VAL A 86 15.01 -56.98 31.05
CA VAL A 86 14.08 -57.46 30.00
C VAL A 86 14.40 -58.90 29.56
N GLY A 87 15.67 -59.29 29.63
CA GLY A 87 16.19 -60.58 29.18
C GLY A 87 16.63 -60.58 27.70
N PRO A 88 17.75 -61.27 27.37
CA PRO A 88 18.42 -61.13 26.08
C PRO A 88 17.60 -61.62 24.87
N GLU A 89 16.83 -62.71 25.01
CA GLU A 89 15.99 -63.25 23.92
C GLU A 89 14.83 -62.32 23.56
N ARG A 90 14.22 -61.68 24.58
CA ARG A 90 13.14 -60.72 24.39
C ARG A 90 13.65 -59.43 23.76
N LEU A 91 14.83 -58.98 24.19
CA LEU A 91 15.53 -57.84 23.59
C LEU A 91 15.87 -58.12 22.12
N GLU A 92 16.43 -59.29 21.80
CA GLU A 92 16.73 -59.71 20.42
C GLU A 92 15.47 -59.77 19.53
N SER A 93 14.34 -60.22 20.07
CA SER A 93 13.05 -60.19 19.37
C SER A 93 12.60 -58.75 19.05
N THR A 94 12.71 -57.82 20.00
CA THR A 94 12.44 -56.40 19.79
C THR A 94 13.40 -55.79 18.75
N GLU A 95 14.69 -56.11 18.79
CA GLU A 95 15.70 -55.62 17.84
C GLU A 95 15.41 -56.07 16.41
N LYS A 96 15.07 -57.36 16.22
CA LYS A 96 14.69 -57.91 14.91
C LYS A 96 13.40 -57.29 14.40
N LYS A 97 12.41 -57.09 15.27
CA LYS A 97 11.15 -56.43 14.90
C LYS A 97 11.39 -54.98 14.51
N PHE A 98 12.19 -54.23 15.26
CA PHE A 98 12.58 -52.86 14.90
C PHE A 98 13.23 -52.80 13.51
N VAL A 99 14.24 -53.63 13.22
CA VAL A 99 14.90 -53.63 11.90
C VAL A 99 13.97 -54.14 10.77
N SER A 100 12.94 -54.92 11.08
CA SER A 100 11.90 -55.30 10.12
C SER A 100 10.98 -54.12 9.76
N GLU A 101 10.52 -53.36 10.78
CA GLU A 101 9.60 -52.23 10.63
C GLU A 101 10.30 -50.93 10.19
N TYR A 102 11.56 -50.74 10.56
CA TYR A 102 12.40 -49.58 10.22
C TYR A 102 13.67 -50.03 9.49
N PRO A 103 13.54 -50.61 8.29
CA PRO A 103 14.66 -51.30 7.66
C PRO A 103 15.75 -50.33 7.16
N PRO A 104 17.04 -50.66 7.33
CA PRO A 104 18.11 -50.07 6.54
C PRO A 104 17.90 -50.42 5.06
N GLU A 105 18.49 -49.64 4.16
CA GLU A 105 18.13 -49.65 2.74
C GLU A 105 18.33 -51.04 2.07
N ASN A 106 19.38 -51.75 2.43
CA ASN A 106 19.65 -53.10 1.91
C ASN A 106 18.69 -54.17 2.45
N VAL A 107 18.23 -54.07 3.71
CA VAL A 107 17.20 -54.96 4.29
C VAL A 107 15.80 -54.60 3.76
N TYR A 108 15.56 -53.34 3.40
CA TYR A 108 14.32 -52.92 2.74
C TYR A 108 14.19 -53.59 1.37
N ARG A 109 15.27 -53.55 0.56
CA ARG A 109 15.38 -54.18 -0.76
C ARG A 109 15.47 -55.71 -0.77
N GLY A 110 15.73 -56.33 0.39
CA GLY A 110 15.95 -57.78 0.49
C GLY A 110 17.35 -58.25 0.03
N GLU A 111 18.32 -57.34 0.00
CA GLU A 111 19.73 -57.62 -0.32
C GLU A 111 20.50 -58.24 0.87
N GLU A 112 20.07 -57.96 2.10
CA GLU A 112 20.61 -58.52 3.36
C GLU A 112 19.44 -58.92 4.28
N LYS A 113 19.55 -60.01 5.04
CA LYS A 113 18.52 -60.37 6.04
C LYS A 113 18.68 -59.58 7.34
N VAL A 114 17.59 -59.47 8.11
CA VAL A 114 17.56 -58.79 9.41
C VAL A 114 18.63 -59.34 10.37
N GLU A 115 18.78 -60.66 10.46
CA GLU A 115 19.78 -61.33 11.30
C GLU A 115 21.22 -61.05 10.84
N GLU A 116 21.43 -61.02 9.52
CA GLU A 116 22.74 -60.79 8.89
C GLU A 116 23.18 -59.33 9.13
N TYR A 117 22.26 -58.37 8.96
CA TYR A 117 22.47 -56.95 9.29
C TYR A 117 22.81 -56.74 10.77
N LEU A 118 22.01 -57.29 11.68
CA LEU A 118 22.23 -57.14 13.13
C LEU A 118 23.56 -57.75 13.57
N ALA A 119 23.94 -58.91 13.04
CA ALA A 119 25.22 -59.55 13.33
C ALA A 119 26.44 -58.78 12.80
N ARG A 120 26.28 -58.03 11.70
CA ARG A 120 27.33 -57.20 11.09
C ARG A 120 27.59 -55.89 11.86
N LEU A 121 26.64 -55.40 12.65
CA LEU A 121 26.76 -54.11 13.34
C LEU A 121 27.69 -54.16 14.56
N THR A 122 28.81 -53.43 14.51
CA THR A 122 29.63 -53.14 15.69
C THR A 122 28.81 -52.35 16.72
N ASN A 123 28.67 -52.90 17.94
CA ASN A 123 27.76 -52.44 18.98
C ASN A 123 26.29 -52.33 18.52
N GLY A 124 25.83 -53.21 17.62
CA GLY A 124 24.50 -53.16 17.00
C GLY A 124 23.35 -53.02 17.99
N ARG A 125 23.42 -53.73 19.11
CA ARG A 125 22.45 -53.63 20.21
C ARG A 125 22.35 -52.23 20.81
N VAL A 126 23.48 -51.55 21.03
CA VAL A 126 23.48 -50.17 21.54
C VAL A 126 22.86 -49.21 20.54
N LYS A 127 23.19 -49.35 19.25
CA LYS A 127 22.61 -48.52 18.18
C LYS A 127 21.11 -48.74 18.04
N THR A 128 20.65 -49.99 18.06
CA THR A 128 19.23 -50.33 17.92
C THR A 128 18.42 -49.79 19.11
N VAL A 129 18.95 -49.90 20.33
CA VAL A 129 18.33 -49.32 21.52
C VAL A 129 18.34 -47.78 21.48
N GLU A 130 19.39 -47.14 20.96
CA GLU A 130 19.44 -45.70 20.75
C GLU A 130 18.35 -45.23 19.76
N GLU A 131 18.18 -45.91 18.62
CA GLU A 131 17.15 -45.54 17.64
C GLU A 131 15.72 -45.74 18.18
N LEU A 132 15.49 -46.74 19.05
CA LEU A 132 14.22 -46.93 19.76
C LEU A 132 13.89 -45.77 20.71
N ILE A 133 14.89 -45.07 21.29
CA ILE A 133 14.65 -43.86 22.09
C ILE A 133 14.09 -42.74 21.22
N TYR A 134 14.64 -42.52 20.02
CA TYR A 134 14.12 -41.50 19.11
C TYR A 134 12.72 -41.85 18.62
N VAL A 135 12.45 -43.09 18.22
CA VAL A 135 11.08 -43.52 17.82
C VAL A 135 10.08 -43.28 18.94
N PHE A 136 10.39 -43.69 20.18
CA PHE A 136 9.53 -43.41 21.33
C PHE A 136 9.31 -41.90 21.55
N THR A 137 10.36 -41.09 21.49
CA THR A 137 10.28 -39.63 21.69
C THR A 137 9.37 -38.98 20.65
N HIS A 138 9.43 -39.42 19.38
CA HIS A 138 8.54 -38.92 18.35
C HIS A 138 7.08 -39.32 18.61
N ASN A 139 6.77 -40.59 18.93
CA ASN A 139 5.40 -41.01 19.25
C ASN A 139 4.80 -40.30 20.48
N ALA A 140 5.65 -39.88 21.42
CA ALA A 140 5.24 -39.09 22.58
C ALA A 140 4.96 -37.59 22.28
N ASN A 141 5.24 -37.10 21.07
CA ASN A 141 5.11 -35.69 20.70
C ASN A 141 3.75 -35.39 20.02
N PRO A 142 2.82 -34.64 20.65
CA PRO A 142 1.48 -34.43 20.08
C PRO A 142 1.47 -33.69 18.74
N ALA A 143 2.43 -32.77 18.52
CA ALA A 143 2.53 -31.97 17.30
C ALA A 143 2.75 -32.82 16.04
N ILE A 144 3.28 -34.04 16.17
CA ILE A 144 3.52 -34.93 15.03
C ILE A 144 2.31 -35.81 14.67
N SER A 145 1.16 -35.66 15.35
CA SER A 145 -0.04 -36.45 15.07
C SER A 145 -0.42 -36.53 13.57
N PRO A 146 -0.32 -35.46 12.75
CA PRO A 146 -0.56 -35.53 11.30
C PRO A 146 0.46 -36.38 10.50
N LEU A 147 1.60 -36.70 11.11
CA LEU A 147 2.76 -37.39 10.52
C LEU A 147 3.02 -38.76 11.19
N LEU A 148 2.25 -39.15 12.21
CA LEU A 148 2.54 -40.27 13.11
C LEU A 148 2.87 -41.58 12.39
N GLU A 149 2.10 -41.94 11.35
CA GLU A 149 2.30 -43.11 10.48
C GLU A 149 3.71 -43.25 9.85
N LEU A 150 4.47 -42.16 9.72
CA LEU A 150 5.87 -42.21 9.29
C LEU A 150 6.78 -42.84 10.34
N VAL A 151 6.45 -42.67 11.63
CA VAL A 151 7.28 -42.99 12.80
C VAL A 151 6.54 -43.84 13.84
N ASP A 152 5.42 -44.47 13.45
CA ASP A 152 4.51 -45.23 14.31
C ASP A 152 5.20 -46.40 15.03
N ASP A 153 5.05 -46.46 16.36
CA ASP A 153 5.60 -47.52 17.20
C ASP A 153 4.61 -48.63 17.58
N GLU A 154 3.32 -48.52 17.25
CA GLU A 154 2.34 -49.58 17.48
C GLU A 154 2.74 -50.94 16.86
N PRO A 155 3.32 -51.00 15.63
CA PRO A 155 3.78 -52.25 15.03
C PRO A 155 4.87 -52.97 15.82
N LEU A 156 5.58 -52.31 16.76
CA LEU A 156 6.57 -52.98 17.62
C LEU A 156 5.92 -53.86 18.69
N GLU A 157 4.62 -53.72 18.96
CA GLU A 157 3.88 -54.62 19.84
C GLU A 157 3.60 -55.97 19.13
N PRO A 158 3.56 -57.11 19.86
CA PRO A 158 3.67 -57.27 21.30
C PRO A 158 5.10 -57.65 21.75
N THR A 159 6.15 -57.07 21.15
CA THR A 159 7.53 -57.31 21.64
C THR A 159 7.76 -56.64 23.00
N ALA A 160 8.97 -56.80 23.57
CA ALA A 160 9.30 -56.19 24.85
C ALA A 160 9.61 -54.67 24.75
N TYR A 161 9.19 -53.99 23.69
CA TYR A 161 9.45 -52.57 23.42
C TYR A 161 9.04 -51.65 24.58
N LYS A 162 7.80 -51.70 25.06
CA LYS A 162 7.35 -50.89 26.21
C LYS A 162 8.10 -51.20 27.51
N ASN A 163 8.45 -52.48 27.73
CA ASN A 163 9.27 -52.88 28.89
C ASN A 163 10.71 -52.33 28.80
N LEU A 164 11.29 -52.32 27.60
CA LEU A 164 12.60 -51.74 27.29
C LEU A 164 12.61 -50.23 27.55
N ILE A 165 11.64 -49.49 27.02
CA ILE A 165 11.54 -48.03 27.25
C ILE A 165 11.34 -47.72 28.74
N SER A 166 10.49 -48.48 29.45
CA SER A 166 10.29 -48.32 30.90
C SER A 166 11.58 -48.58 31.70
N ALA A 167 12.36 -49.60 31.31
CA ALA A 167 13.65 -49.90 31.93
C ALA A 167 14.70 -48.80 31.66
N LEU A 168 14.77 -48.27 30.43
CA LEU A 168 15.62 -47.13 30.09
C LEU A 168 15.24 -45.88 30.89
N ASN A 169 13.94 -45.58 31.00
CA ASN A 169 13.47 -44.41 31.74
C ASN A 169 13.84 -44.51 33.23
N THR A 170 13.68 -45.69 33.83
CA THR A 170 14.12 -45.97 35.20
C THR A 170 15.64 -45.81 35.35
N PHE A 171 16.43 -46.32 34.41
CA PHE A 171 17.90 -46.18 34.41
C PHE A 171 18.33 -44.71 34.33
N PHE A 172 17.80 -43.94 33.37
CA PHE A 172 18.18 -42.53 33.20
C PHE A 172 17.66 -41.63 34.33
N ALA A 173 16.55 -41.97 34.98
CA ALA A 173 16.11 -41.30 36.21
C ALA A 173 17.07 -41.56 37.38
N GLN A 174 17.61 -42.78 37.51
CA GLN A 174 18.63 -43.11 38.52
C GLN A 174 19.95 -42.39 38.25
N VAL A 175 20.45 -42.41 37.00
CA VAL A 175 21.67 -41.68 36.60
C VAL A 175 21.56 -40.18 36.90
N ALA A 176 20.39 -39.57 36.67
CA ALA A 176 20.16 -38.16 36.99
C ALA A 176 20.20 -37.84 38.50
N GLN A 177 19.77 -38.79 39.35
CA GLN A 177 19.86 -38.67 40.81
C GLN A 177 21.30 -38.85 41.33
N ASP A 178 22.04 -39.81 40.77
CA ASP A 178 23.39 -40.15 41.23
C ASP A 178 24.47 -39.15 40.74
N ALA A 179 24.22 -38.44 39.62
CA ALA A 179 25.13 -37.48 39.03
C ALA A 179 24.51 -36.05 38.87
N PRO A 180 24.14 -35.36 39.97
CA PRO A 180 23.42 -34.08 39.92
C PRO A 180 24.20 -32.90 39.32
N GLN A 181 25.49 -33.07 38.99
CA GLN A 181 26.29 -32.09 38.24
C GLN A 181 25.71 -31.79 36.84
N GLY A 182 24.89 -32.70 36.29
CA GLY A 182 24.13 -32.49 35.05
C GLY A 182 22.78 -31.76 35.22
N GLY A 183 22.49 -31.19 36.40
CA GLY A 183 21.24 -30.47 36.68
C GLY A 183 20.08 -31.34 37.18
N GLY A 184 20.29 -32.65 37.37
CA GLY A 184 19.31 -33.55 38.00
C GLY A 184 18.09 -33.92 37.14
N VAL A 185 18.13 -33.67 35.84
CA VAL A 185 17.04 -33.95 34.88
C VAL A 185 17.37 -35.23 34.09
N SER A 186 16.40 -36.13 33.89
CA SER A 186 16.64 -37.37 33.15
C SER A 186 16.72 -37.14 31.64
N LEU A 187 17.32 -38.08 30.90
CA LEU A 187 17.38 -38.02 29.43
C LEU A 187 15.97 -37.92 28.82
N PHE A 188 15.00 -38.69 29.29
CA PHE A 188 13.64 -38.67 28.75
C PHE A 188 12.90 -37.36 29.06
N ASP A 189 13.26 -36.64 30.13
CA ASP A 189 12.70 -35.31 30.39
C ASP A 189 13.34 -34.26 29.48
N ILE A 190 14.66 -34.35 29.23
CA ILE A 190 15.37 -33.49 28.26
C ILE A 190 14.78 -33.66 26.85
N LEU A 191 14.56 -34.90 26.40
CA LEU A 191 14.05 -35.18 25.06
C LEU A 191 12.57 -34.82 24.87
N ARG A 192 11.74 -34.87 25.93
CA ARG A 192 10.32 -34.48 25.88
C ARG A 192 10.07 -32.99 26.15
N ALA A 193 11.02 -32.29 26.78
CA ALA A 193 10.85 -30.87 27.14
C ALA A 193 10.38 -29.94 25.99
N PRO A 194 10.82 -30.10 24.71
CA PRO A 194 10.26 -29.31 23.61
C PRO A 194 8.75 -29.55 23.45
N SER A 195 8.32 -30.81 23.35
CA SER A 195 6.92 -31.18 23.20
C SER A 195 6.07 -30.86 24.44
N GLU A 196 6.67 -30.81 25.63
CA GLU A 196 5.95 -30.38 26.84
C GLU A 196 5.81 -28.84 26.91
N ALA A 197 6.79 -28.10 26.39
CA ALA A 197 6.74 -26.63 26.31
C ALA A 197 5.89 -26.10 25.14
N SER A 198 5.73 -26.87 24.07
CA SER A 198 4.90 -26.53 22.90
C SER A 198 4.24 -27.78 22.30
N PRO A 199 3.18 -28.31 22.94
CA PRO A 199 2.56 -29.59 22.55
C PRO A 199 2.04 -29.62 21.11
N ASP A 200 1.46 -28.52 20.65
CA ASP A 200 0.73 -28.45 19.38
C ASP A 200 1.46 -27.60 18.31
N SER A 201 2.76 -27.30 18.49
CA SER A 201 3.50 -26.42 17.57
C SER A 201 4.96 -26.85 17.36
N LEU A 202 5.28 -27.32 16.15
CA LEU A 202 6.65 -27.60 15.72
C LEU A 202 7.52 -26.33 15.73
N GLU A 203 6.95 -25.16 15.42
CA GLU A 203 7.65 -23.88 15.51
C GLU A 203 8.09 -23.59 16.96
N GLY A 204 7.16 -23.74 17.92
CA GLY A 204 7.44 -23.53 19.34
C GLY A 204 8.47 -24.52 19.89
N GLN A 205 8.47 -25.76 19.40
CA GLN A 205 9.47 -26.77 19.75
C GLN A 205 10.87 -26.40 19.24
N LEU A 206 10.99 -25.95 17.98
CA LEU A 206 12.26 -25.48 17.44
C LEU A 206 12.77 -24.21 18.15
N GLN A 207 11.88 -23.26 18.47
CA GLN A 207 12.21 -22.08 19.26
C GLN A 207 12.70 -22.44 20.68
N PHE A 208 12.03 -23.40 21.35
CA PHE A 208 12.46 -23.90 22.66
C PHE A 208 13.85 -24.56 22.57
N ILE A 209 14.09 -25.38 21.55
CA ILE A 209 15.38 -26.02 21.30
C ILE A 209 16.50 -24.99 21.13
N LEU A 210 16.28 -23.94 20.33
CA LEU A 210 17.23 -22.84 20.16
C LEU A 210 17.49 -22.10 21.49
N ALA A 211 16.42 -21.71 22.19
CA ALA A 211 16.52 -20.94 23.43
C ALA A 211 17.18 -21.73 24.59
N ARG A 212 17.08 -23.07 24.58
CA ARG A 212 17.59 -23.92 25.66
C ARG A 212 18.96 -24.53 25.37
N TRP A 213 19.27 -24.83 24.10
CA TRP A 213 20.46 -25.59 23.73
C TRP A 213 21.21 -25.06 22.48
N GLY A 214 20.89 -23.86 21.96
CA GLY A 214 21.55 -23.31 20.76
C GLY A 214 23.07 -23.40 20.77
N ASP A 215 23.71 -23.10 21.91
CA ASP A 215 25.17 -23.19 22.11
C ASP A 215 25.75 -24.61 21.93
N LEU A 216 24.93 -25.65 22.12
CA LEU A 216 25.33 -27.06 21.96
C LEU A 216 25.14 -27.58 20.53
N LEU A 217 24.34 -26.89 19.71
CA LEU A 217 23.95 -27.34 18.36
C LEU A 217 24.94 -26.91 17.27
N GLY A 218 25.69 -25.84 17.51
CA GLY A 218 26.65 -25.27 16.56
C GLY A 218 25.98 -24.35 15.51
N GLU A 219 26.71 -23.31 15.12
CA GLU A 219 26.19 -22.18 14.32
C GLU A 219 25.49 -22.60 13.02
N THR A 220 26.08 -23.52 12.26
CA THR A 220 25.51 -24.01 10.99
C THR A 220 24.16 -24.70 11.18
N PHE A 221 23.97 -25.44 12.28
CA PHE A 221 22.72 -26.14 12.54
C PHE A 221 21.67 -25.21 13.16
N VAL A 222 22.09 -24.29 14.03
CA VAL A 222 21.26 -23.16 14.49
C VAL A 222 20.69 -22.38 13.30
N ALA A 223 21.51 -22.06 12.28
CA ALA A 223 21.05 -21.39 11.07
C ALA A 223 20.04 -22.23 10.25
N ARG A 224 20.21 -23.57 10.17
CA ARG A 224 19.22 -24.47 9.55
C ARG A 224 17.89 -24.49 10.31
N ILE A 225 17.91 -24.46 11.64
CA ILE A 225 16.70 -24.41 12.47
C ILE A 225 15.97 -23.08 12.29
N ILE A 226 16.70 -21.95 12.31
CA ILE A 226 16.16 -20.62 12.08
C ILE A 226 15.44 -20.55 10.71
N ARG A 227 16.08 -21.01 9.63
CA ARG A 227 15.42 -21.10 8.31
C ARG A 227 14.25 -22.08 8.28
N GLY A 228 14.27 -23.16 9.08
CA GLY A 228 13.14 -24.08 9.23
C GLY A 228 11.91 -23.43 9.89
N ILE A 229 12.14 -22.53 10.86
CA ILE A 229 11.08 -21.69 11.46
C ILE A 229 10.51 -20.73 10.43
N ASP A 230 11.35 -20.10 9.58
CA ASP A 230 10.87 -19.24 8.49
C ASP A 230 9.99 -20.02 7.51
N PHE A 231 10.37 -21.26 7.16
CA PHE A 231 9.61 -22.10 6.24
C PHE A 231 8.22 -22.50 6.79
N LEU A 232 8.11 -22.78 8.10
CA LEU A 232 6.82 -23.00 8.76
C LEU A 232 5.90 -21.76 8.65
N ARG A 233 6.43 -20.56 8.89
CA ARG A 233 5.68 -19.30 8.78
C ARG A 233 5.25 -19.01 7.34
N GLU A 234 6.14 -19.26 6.39
CA GLU A 234 5.92 -19.06 4.96
C GLU A 234 4.79 -19.97 4.42
N GLU A 235 4.75 -21.24 4.83
CA GLU A 235 3.71 -22.19 4.40
C GLU A 235 2.33 -21.81 4.95
N VAL A 236 2.25 -21.29 6.18
CA VAL A 236 1.00 -20.71 6.73
C VAL A 236 0.55 -19.48 5.93
N MET A 237 1.49 -18.60 5.56
CA MET A 237 1.18 -17.43 4.73
C MET A 237 0.67 -17.81 3.35
N ARG A 238 1.29 -18.79 2.69
CA ARG A 238 0.88 -19.34 1.38
C ARG A 238 -0.58 -19.82 1.40
N GLN A 239 -0.97 -20.58 2.43
CA GLN A 239 -2.34 -21.08 2.57
C GLN A 239 -3.36 -19.95 2.78
N ASN A 240 -3.01 -18.95 3.60
CA ASN A 240 -3.88 -17.79 3.84
C ASN A 240 -4.07 -16.91 2.59
N LEU A 241 -3.03 -16.75 1.76
CA LEU A 241 -3.10 -15.99 0.51
C LEU A 241 -4.04 -16.63 -0.51
N ALA A 242 -4.04 -17.97 -0.63
CA ALA A 242 -4.92 -18.70 -1.53
C ALA A 242 -6.41 -18.41 -1.23
N HIS A 243 -6.81 -18.39 0.04
CA HIS A 243 -8.22 -18.29 0.42
C HIS A 243 -8.78 -16.86 0.44
N GLY A 244 -7.98 -15.84 0.10
CA GLY A 244 -8.44 -14.43 0.02
C GLY A 244 -8.79 -13.75 1.36
N ASP A 245 -8.77 -14.50 2.47
CA ASP A 245 -9.05 -14.01 3.82
C ASP A 245 -7.85 -13.28 4.48
N PHE A 246 -6.70 -13.22 3.79
CA PHE A 246 -5.49 -12.60 4.33
C PHE A 246 -5.64 -11.07 4.47
N LYS A 247 -5.75 -10.62 5.72
CA LYS A 247 -5.42 -9.25 6.11
C LYS A 247 -3.99 -9.25 6.63
N PRO A 248 -3.02 -8.70 5.90
CA PRO A 248 -1.67 -8.57 6.41
C PRO A 248 -1.68 -7.68 7.65
N ASP A 249 -1.17 -8.20 8.76
CA ASP A 249 -0.62 -7.34 9.79
C ASP A 249 0.72 -6.83 9.24
N ILE A 250 0.69 -5.70 8.53
CA ILE A 250 1.91 -5.08 7.99
C ILE A 250 2.66 -4.55 9.20
N PRO A 251 3.79 -5.15 9.62
CA PRO A 251 4.54 -4.60 10.74
C PRO A 251 4.99 -3.20 10.34
N LEU A 252 4.55 -2.20 11.10
CA LEU A 252 4.99 -0.81 10.95
C LEU A 252 6.49 -0.74 11.30
N GLN A 253 7.32 -1.07 10.33
CA GLN A 253 8.76 -1.12 10.48
C GLN A 253 9.30 0.29 10.62
N SER A 254 9.55 0.73 11.85
CA SER A 254 10.18 2.02 12.08
C SER A 254 11.53 2.11 11.36
N TYR A 255 11.81 3.28 10.78
CA TYR A 255 13.13 3.66 10.26
C TYR A 255 13.89 4.52 11.29
N SER A 256 13.32 4.76 12.48
CA SER A 256 13.92 5.52 13.59
C SER A 256 15.05 4.79 14.34
N GLY A 257 15.73 3.83 13.70
CA GLY A 257 16.83 3.04 14.26
C GLY A 257 18.18 3.38 13.61
N GLY A 258 19.28 3.11 14.30
CA GLY A 258 20.63 3.43 13.80
C GLY A 258 21.03 2.73 12.50
N GLU A 259 20.32 1.67 12.12
CA GLU A 259 20.54 0.85 10.92
C GLU A 259 20.09 1.52 9.61
N TYR A 260 19.14 2.46 9.70
CA TYR A 260 18.63 3.25 8.57
C TYR A 260 18.45 4.73 9.00
N ALA A 261 19.52 5.30 9.57
CA ALA A 261 19.47 6.63 10.18
C ALA A 261 18.87 7.70 9.26
N GLU A 262 17.73 8.29 9.66
CA GLU A 262 17.09 9.37 8.91
C GLU A 262 17.89 10.68 9.03
N TYR A 263 18.73 10.96 8.03
CA TYR A 263 19.43 12.24 7.88
C TYR A 263 18.74 13.17 6.87
N GLU A 264 19.04 14.46 6.95
CA GLU A 264 18.46 15.50 6.10
C GLU A 264 19.31 15.71 4.83
N ARG A 265 18.73 15.40 3.67
CA ARG A 265 19.29 15.51 2.31
C ARG A 265 18.18 15.73 1.27
N TYR A 266 17.35 16.75 1.52
CA TYR A 266 16.30 17.21 0.59
C TYR A 266 16.86 17.55 -0.80
N SER A 267 16.07 17.31 -1.84
CA SER A 267 16.34 17.91 -3.16
C SER A 267 15.89 19.38 -3.20
N PRO A 268 16.64 20.26 -3.90
CA PRO A 268 16.27 21.64 -4.06
C PRO A 268 15.09 21.79 -5.04
N ASP A 269 14.01 22.41 -4.59
CA ASP A 269 12.87 22.71 -5.44
C ASP A 269 13.19 23.86 -6.43
N LYS A 270 12.69 23.76 -7.67
CA LYS A 270 12.62 24.89 -8.61
C LYS A 270 11.41 25.77 -8.29
N GLU A 271 11.44 27.04 -8.69
CA GLU A 271 10.41 28.04 -8.36
C GLU A 271 8.96 27.63 -8.73
N TRP A 272 8.80 26.81 -9.78
CA TRP A 272 7.50 26.28 -10.18
C TRP A 272 7.01 25.07 -9.37
N MET A 273 7.91 24.31 -8.73
CA MET A 273 7.59 23.02 -8.10
C MET A 273 6.69 23.14 -6.86
N PRO A 274 6.87 24.10 -5.93
CA PRO A 274 5.92 24.34 -4.84
C PRO A 274 4.54 24.80 -5.31
N ARG A 275 4.48 25.41 -6.50
CA ARG A 275 3.28 26.04 -7.06
C ARG A 275 2.50 25.12 -8.01
N MET A 276 2.90 23.87 -8.16
CA MET A 276 2.20 22.96 -9.07
C MET A 276 0.82 22.57 -8.52
N ILE A 277 -0.17 22.59 -9.40
CA ILE A 277 -1.53 22.06 -9.17
C ILE A 277 -1.76 21.00 -10.24
N LEU A 278 -1.90 19.75 -9.80
CA LEU A 278 -1.95 18.59 -10.68
C LEU A 278 -3.40 18.11 -10.84
N ILE A 279 -3.82 17.80 -12.07
CA ILE A 279 -5.04 17.05 -12.33
C ILE A 279 -4.73 15.72 -12.97
N ALA A 280 -5.28 14.64 -12.41
CA ALA A 280 -5.18 13.29 -12.95
C ALA A 280 -6.31 13.04 -13.97
N LYS A 281 -5.98 12.44 -15.11
CA LYS A 281 -6.95 11.95 -16.09
C LYS A 281 -6.53 10.56 -16.59
N ASN A 282 -7.39 9.55 -16.40
CA ASN A 282 -7.30 8.30 -17.17
C ASN A 282 -7.44 8.64 -18.66
N SER A 283 -6.40 8.34 -19.45
CA SER A 283 -6.26 8.83 -20.82
C SER A 283 -7.39 8.34 -21.73
N TYR A 284 -7.64 7.02 -21.75
CA TYR A 284 -8.65 6.42 -22.63
C TYR A 284 -10.08 6.86 -22.25
N VAL A 285 -10.40 6.84 -20.95
CA VAL A 285 -11.69 7.29 -20.43
C VAL A 285 -11.92 8.78 -20.77
N TRP A 286 -10.89 9.62 -20.63
CA TRP A 286 -11.01 11.05 -20.94
C TRP A 286 -11.21 11.29 -22.44
N LEU A 287 -10.46 10.61 -23.33
CA LEU A 287 -10.63 10.75 -24.79
C LEU A 287 -12.04 10.33 -25.26
N GLU A 288 -12.62 9.29 -24.66
CA GLU A 288 -14.01 8.87 -24.90
C GLU A 288 -15.03 9.90 -24.36
N GLN A 289 -14.83 10.44 -23.14
CA GLN A 289 -15.67 11.53 -22.61
C GLN A 289 -15.60 12.80 -23.49
N LEU A 290 -14.41 13.17 -23.96
CA LEU A 290 -14.22 14.28 -24.90
C LEU A 290 -14.91 14.00 -26.23
N SER A 291 -14.86 12.76 -26.73
CA SER A 291 -15.55 12.37 -27.95
C SER A 291 -17.06 12.61 -27.86
N ARG A 292 -17.66 12.25 -26.71
CA ARG A 292 -19.06 12.53 -26.40
C ARG A 292 -19.35 14.02 -26.25
N LYS A 293 -18.49 14.77 -25.54
CA LYS A 293 -18.63 16.22 -25.31
C LYS A 293 -18.59 17.05 -26.60
N TYR A 294 -17.69 16.73 -27.53
CA TYR A 294 -17.50 17.48 -28.78
C TYR A 294 -18.24 16.89 -29.99
N GLY A 295 -18.92 15.75 -29.85
CA GLY A 295 -19.66 15.11 -30.94
C GLY A 295 -18.79 14.67 -32.12
N ARG A 296 -17.49 14.43 -31.89
CA ARG A 296 -16.51 13.95 -32.87
C ARG A 296 -15.64 12.87 -32.25
N TRP A 297 -15.14 11.93 -33.04
CA TRP A 297 -14.24 10.89 -32.52
C TRP A 297 -12.85 11.48 -32.20
N ILE A 298 -12.41 11.31 -30.96
CA ILE A 298 -11.11 11.75 -30.42
C ILE A 298 -10.43 10.49 -29.89
N LYS A 299 -9.42 10.00 -30.62
CA LYS A 299 -8.75 8.72 -30.36
C LYS A 299 -7.33 8.89 -29.80
N THR A 300 -6.62 9.93 -30.23
CA THR A 300 -5.18 10.11 -30.00
C THR A 300 -4.88 11.41 -29.25
N LEU A 301 -3.69 11.49 -28.63
CA LEU A 301 -3.32 12.60 -27.74
C LEU A 301 -3.31 13.98 -28.45
N ASP A 302 -2.91 14.01 -29.73
CA ASP A 302 -2.93 15.21 -30.57
C ASP A 302 -4.35 15.73 -30.86
N GLN A 303 -5.37 14.87 -30.75
CA GLN A 303 -6.76 15.22 -31.06
C GLN A 303 -7.52 15.85 -29.87
N ILE A 304 -6.90 15.89 -28.67
CA ILE A 304 -7.43 16.60 -27.51
C ILE A 304 -7.65 18.08 -27.87
N PRO A 305 -8.89 18.60 -27.80
CA PRO A 305 -9.21 19.95 -28.24
C PRO A 305 -8.42 21.00 -27.48
N ASP A 306 -8.08 22.10 -28.16
CA ASP A 306 -7.37 23.22 -27.55
C ASP A 306 -8.22 23.88 -26.46
N GLU A 307 -9.54 23.89 -26.64
CA GLU A 307 -10.54 24.40 -25.69
C GLU A 307 -10.50 23.66 -24.34
N GLU A 308 -10.13 22.37 -24.30
CA GLU A 308 -9.95 21.64 -23.04
C GLU A 308 -8.68 22.07 -22.30
N LEU A 309 -7.60 22.35 -23.04
CA LEU A 309 -6.36 22.84 -22.46
C LEU A 309 -6.53 24.29 -21.96
N ASP A 310 -7.32 25.09 -22.67
CA ASP A 310 -7.73 26.42 -22.23
C ASP A 310 -8.59 26.36 -20.96
N ILE A 311 -9.57 25.44 -20.88
CA ILE A 311 -10.35 25.18 -19.64
C ILE A 311 -9.44 24.78 -18.48
N LEU A 312 -8.43 23.92 -18.69
CA LEU A 312 -7.50 23.53 -17.63
C LEU A 312 -6.68 24.73 -17.11
N ARG A 313 -6.15 25.56 -18.02
CA ARG A 313 -5.46 26.82 -17.66
C ARG A 313 -6.38 27.76 -16.89
N ASP A 314 -7.59 27.99 -17.38
CA ASP A 314 -8.52 28.98 -16.82
C ASP A 314 -9.04 28.55 -15.44
N ARG A 315 -9.09 27.25 -15.17
CA ARG A 315 -9.33 26.66 -13.83
C ARG A 315 -8.10 26.67 -12.90
N GLY A 316 -6.94 27.10 -13.38
CA GLY A 316 -5.70 27.23 -12.59
C GLY A 316 -4.81 25.99 -12.53
N PHE A 317 -5.06 24.95 -13.34
CA PHE A 317 -4.22 23.76 -13.37
C PHE A 317 -2.90 24.02 -14.09
N THR A 318 -1.78 23.60 -13.48
CA THR A 318 -0.42 23.79 -14.02
C THR A 318 0.31 22.47 -14.31
N GLY A 319 -0.28 21.33 -13.91
CA GLY A 319 0.15 19.98 -14.27
C GLY A 319 -1.03 19.11 -14.73
N LEU A 320 -0.82 18.31 -15.77
CA LEU A 320 -1.77 17.32 -16.29
C LEU A 320 -1.12 15.93 -16.25
N TRP A 321 -1.57 15.07 -15.33
CA TRP A 321 -1.16 13.67 -15.25
C TRP A 321 -2.08 12.81 -16.11
N LEU A 322 -1.48 12.16 -17.11
CA LEU A 322 -2.15 11.23 -18.00
C LEU A 322 -1.81 9.80 -17.58
N ILE A 323 -2.81 9.09 -17.08
CA ILE A 323 -2.65 7.71 -16.59
C ILE A 323 -2.70 6.74 -17.77
N GLY A 324 -1.77 5.80 -17.78
CA GLY A 324 -1.75 4.68 -18.73
C GLY A 324 -1.44 5.06 -20.18
N LEU A 325 -0.44 5.94 -20.36
CA LEU A 325 0.12 6.37 -21.64
C LEU A 325 0.93 5.29 -22.38
N TRP A 326 1.53 4.38 -21.63
CA TRP A 326 2.52 3.42 -22.13
C TRP A 326 1.86 2.24 -22.88
N GLU A 327 2.61 1.61 -23.79
CA GLU A 327 2.21 0.37 -24.47
C GLU A 327 2.11 -0.78 -23.44
N ARG A 328 0.97 -1.47 -23.42
CA ARG A 328 0.59 -2.39 -22.33
C ARG A 328 0.72 -3.85 -22.74
N SER A 329 0.93 -4.71 -21.75
CA SER A 329 0.96 -6.17 -21.88
C SER A 329 -0.32 -6.72 -22.53
N ARG A 330 -0.19 -7.54 -23.57
CA ARG A 330 -1.35 -8.22 -24.19
C ARG A 330 -1.76 -9.43 -23.36
N ALA A 331 -0.79 -10.09 -22.72
CA ALA A 331 -1.04 -11.14 -21.74
C ALA A 331 -1.95 -10.65 -20.60
N SER A 332 -1.69 -9.47 -20.03
CA SER A 332 -2.57 -8.83 -19.02
C SER A 332 -4.02 -8.71 -19.48
N GLN A 333 -4.24 -8.32 -20.75
CA GLN A 333 -5.60 -8.27 -21.30
C GLN A 333 -6.25 -9.66 -21.40
N ARG A 334 -5.52 -10.66 -21.92
CA ARG A 334 -6.01 -12.04 -22.05
C ARG A 334 -6.42 -12.64 -20.70
N ILE A 335 -5.60 -12.43 -19.68
CA ILE A 335 -5.86 -12.87 -18.30
C ILE A 335 -7.20 -12.32 -17.80
N LYS A 336 -7.41 -11.00 -17.89
CA LYS A 336 -8.64 -10.34 -17.41
C LYS A 336 -9.89 -10.79 -18.18
N GLN A 337 -9.76 -11.01 -19.49
CA GLN A 337 -10.84 -11.54 -20.32
C GLN A 337 -11.21 -12.98 -19.97
N ARG A 338 -10.22 -13.83 -19.63
CA ARG A 338 -10.46 -15.20 -19.12
C ARG A 338 -11.15 -15.21 -17.75
N MET A 339 -10.79 -14.27 -16.87
CA MET A 339 -11.45 -14.08 -15.56
C MET A 339 -12.85 -13.44 -15.64
N GLY A 340 -13.34 -13.15 -16.85
CA GLY A 340 -14.75 -12.83 -17.11
C GLY A 340 -15.05 -11.39 -17.54
N ASP A 341 -14.10 -10.45 -17.47
CA ASP A 341 -14.31 -9.09 -18.01
C ASP A 341 -13.88 -9.03 -19.49
N GLN A 342 -14.80 -9.41 -20.38
CA GLN A 342 -14.58 -9.40 -21.83
C GLN A 342 -14.28 -7.99 -22.39
N ASP A 343 -14.69 -6.94 -21.70
CA ASP A 343 -14.51 -5.54 -22.10
C ASP A 343 -13.21 -4.92 -21.53
N ALA A 344 -12.46 -5.65 -20.67
CA ALA A 344 -11.24 -5.17 -20.05
C ALA A 344 -10.11 -4.91 -21.06
N VAL A 345 -9.32 -3.87 -20.80
CA VAL A 345 -7.97 -3.75 -21.35
C VAL A 345 -6.93 -4.17 -20.32
N ALA A 346 -5.72 -4.39 -20.80
CA ALA A 346 -4.52 -4.58 -19.99
C ALA A 346 -4.41 -3.55 -18.85
N SER A 347 -3.87 -3.97 -17.70
CA SER A 347 -3.53 -3.06 -16.61
C SER A 347 -2.64 -1.92 -17.12
N ALA A 348 -2.91 -0.68 -16.71
CA ALA A 348 -2.05 0.46 -17.01
C ALA A 348 -0.63 0.33 -16.43
N TYR A 349 -0.43 -0.59 -15.48
CA TYR A 349 0.87 -0.87 -14.84
C TYR A 349 1.51 -2.20 -15.26
N SER A 350 0.81 -3.04 -16.05
CA SER A 350 1.43 -4.18 -16.72
C SER A 350 1.95 -3.73 -18.09
N LEU A 351 3.19 -3.25 -18.11
CA LEU A 351 3.80 -2.56 -19.25
C LEU A 351 4.52 -3.51 -20.20
N TYR A 352 4.28 -3.36 -21.51
CA TYR A 352 5.07 -4.07 -22.52
C TYR A 352 6.41 -3.38 -22.76
N SER A 353 6.39 -2.04 -22.86
CA SER A 353 7.56 -1.17 -22.96
C SER A 353 7.21 0.24 -22.44
N TYR A 354 8.21 1.12 -22.36
CA TYR A 354 8.04 2.55 -22.06
C TYR A 354 7.84 3.42 -23.32
N ASP A 355 7.35 2.83 -24.41
CA ASP A 355 6.85 3.58 -25.56
C ASP A 355 5.43 4.11 -25.31
N ILE A 356 5.10 5.26 -25.90
CA ILE A 356 3.74 5.76 -25.92
C ILE A 356 2.87 4.85 -26.78
N ALA A 357 1.73 4.40 -26.23
CA ALA A 357 0.86 3.42 -26.85
C ALA A 357 0.46 3.82 -28.28
N ASN A 358 0.57 2.87 -29.21
CA ASN A 358 0.38 3.14 -30.64
C ASN A 358 -1.06 3.59 -30.96
N ASP A 359 -2.06 3.10 -30.22
CA ASP A 359 -3.46 3.49 -30.41
C ASP A 359 -3.81 4.86 -29.79
N LEU A 360 -2.95 5.41 -28.92
CA LEU A 360 -2.94 6.82 -28.48
C LEU A 360 -2.20 7.76 -29.44
N GLY A 361 -1.57 7.22 -30.50
CA GLY A 361 -0.86 7.97 -31.54
C GLY A 361 0.65 8.05 -31.37
N GLY A 362 1.22 7.36 -30.38
CA GLY A 362 2.67 7.27 -30.16
C GLY A 362 3.35 8.61 -29.85
N TRP A 363 4.69 8.60 -29.97
CA TRP A 363 5.55 9.73 -29.63
C TRP A 363 5.21 11.05 -30.36
N SER A 364 4.74 10.98 -31.62
CA SER A 364 4.36 12.18 -32.38
C SER A 364 3.09 12.86 -31.84
N ALA A 365 2.12 12.07 -31.38
CA ALA A 365 0.90 12.59 -30.76
C ALA A 365 1.19 13.19 -29.37
N LEU A 366 2.07 12.55 -28.59
CA LEU A 366 2.55 13.12 -27.32
C LEU A 366 3.23 14.47 -27.55
N GLU A 367 4.15 14.58 -28.50
CA GLU A 367 4.92 15.82 -28.72
C GLU A 367 4.02 17.00 -29.11
N ASN A 368 3.00 16.74 -29.93
CA ASN A 368 1.97 17.72 -30.27
C ASN A 368 1.22 18.21 -29.02
N LEU A 369 0.69 17.29 -28.21
CA LEU A 369 -0.03 17.62 -26.98
C LEU A 369 0.86 18.38 -25.99
N ARG A 370 2.10 17.89 -25.78
CA ARG A 370 3.11 18.48 -24.89
C ARG A 370 3.39 19.93 -25.27
N THR A 371 3.57 20.21 -26.56
CA THR A 371 3.77 21.57 -27.09
C THR A 371 2.56 22.48 -26.81
N ARG A 372 1.33 22.02 -27.10
CA ARG A 372 0.10 22.80 -26.91
C ARG A 372 -0.28 23.02 -25.45
N ALA A 373 0.07 22.08 -24.57
CA ALA A 373 -0.06 22.20 -23.12
C ALA A 373 0.96 23.18 -22.54
N TRP A 374 2.22 23.08 -22.96
CA TRP A 374 3.30 23.97 -22.50
C TRP A 374 3.06 25.44 -22.85
N GLN A 375 2.51 25.72 -24.04
CA GLN A 375 2.07 27.08 -24.46
C GLN A 375 1.03 27.70 -23.51
N ARG A 376 0.36 26.89 -22.69
CA ARG A 376 -0.65 27.29 -21.70
C ARG A 376 -0.14 27.21 -20.25
N GLY A 377 1.16 26.93 -20.06
CA GLY A 377 1.77 26.75 -18.74
C GLY A 377 1.53 25.38 -18.10
N ILE A 378 0.92 24.44 -18.82
CA ILE A 378 0.58 23.10 -18.32
C ILE A 378 1.74 22.14 -18.59
N ARG A 379 2.30 21.57 -17.53
CA ARG A 379 3.31 20.49 -17.58
C ARG A 379 2.62 19.14 -17.71
N LEU A 380 3.06 18.29 -18.63
CA LEU A 380 2.61 16.90 -18.66
C LEU A 380 3.31 16.09 -17.56
N SER A 381 2.56 15.18 -16.95
CA SER A 381 3.02 14.22 -15.97
C SER A 381 2.68 12.80 -16.43
N ALA A 382 3.57 11.85 -16.17
CA ALA A 382 3.37 10.44 -16.46
C ALA A 382 3.57 9.57 -15.20
N ASP A 383 2.96 8.39 -15.23
CA ASP A 383 3.31 7.30 -14.33
C ASP A 383 4.65 6.68 -14.71
N MET A 384 5.36 6.16 -13.73
CA MET A 384 6.50 5.26 -13.89
C MET A 384 6.31 4.08 -12.94
N VAL A 385 6.42 2.86 -13.45
CA VAL A 385 6.27 1.60 -12.69
C VAL A 385 7.63 0.88 -12.70
N PRO A 386 8.58 1.27 -11.83
CA PRO A 386 9.95 0.77 -11.91
C PRO A 386 10.13 -0.63 -11.32
N ASN A 387 9.21 -1.11 -10.47
CA ASN A 387 9.40 -2.37 -9.73
C ASN A 387 9.29 -3.64 -10.60
N HIS A 388 8.46 -3.61 -11.64
CA HIS A 388 8.14 -4.78 -12.45
C HIS A 388 7.79 -4.37 -13.89
N MET A 389 7.81 -5.35 -14.80
CA MET A 389 7.31 -5.20 -16.17
C MET A 389 6.11 -6.14 -16.39
N GLY A 390 5.39 -6.05 -17.51
CA GLY A 390 4.41 -7.05 -17.90
C GLY A 390 5.05 -8.41 -18.21
N ILE A 391 4.33 -9.52 -17.99
CA ILE A 391 4.89 -10.87 -18.20
C ILE A 391 5.33 -11.15 -19.64
N ASP A 392 4.72 -10.49 -20.62
CA ASP A 392 5.06 -10.55 -22.06
C ASP A 392 5.86 -9.33 -22.55
N SER A 393 6.41 -8.53 -21.63
CA SER A 393 7.19 -7.34 -21.96
C SER A 393 8.44 -7.66 -22.79
N GLN A 394 8.90 -6.66 -23.54
CA GLN A 394 10.15 -6.77 -24.30
C GLN A 394 11.32 -7.21 -23.41
N TRP A 395 11.38 -6.72 -22.18
CA TRP A 395 12.44 -7.09 -21.22
C TRP A 395 12.36 -8.56 -20.79
N VAL A 396 11.18 -9.14 -20.55
CA VAL A 396 11.07 -10.59 -20.24
C VAL A 396 11.48 -11.46 -21.44
N ILE A 397 11.26 -10.98 -22.65
CA ILE A 397 11.62 -11.70 -23.87
C ILE A 397 13.13 -11.64 -24.12
N GLU A 398 13.72 -10.44 -24.07
CA GLU A 398 15.10 -10.15 -24.49
C GLU A 398 16.14 -10.24 -23.35
N HIS A 399 15.73 -9.99 -22.11
CA HIS A 399 16.56 -9.97 -20.91
C HIS A 399 15.93 -10.78 -19.75
N PRO A 400 15.64 -12.09 -19.93
CA PRO A 400 15.02 -12.93 -18.90
C PRO A 400 15.88 -13.13 -17.65
N ASP A 401 17.15 -12.72 -17.68
CA ASP A 401 18.06 -12.66 -16.54
C ASP A 401 17.91 -11.41 -15.67
N TRP A 402 17.21 -10.36 -16.12
CA TRP A 402 16.93 -9.17 -15.31
C TRP A 402 15.82 -9.39 -14.26
N PHE A 403 15.18 -10.56 -14.25
CA PHE A 403 14.04 -10.87 -13.41
C PHE A 403 14.37 -11.91 -12.35
N LEU A 404 13.76 -11.76 -11.17
CA LEU A 404 13.83 -12.78 -10.13
C LEU A 404 13.22 -14.06 -10.66
N SER A 405 14.02 -15.12 -10.71
CA SER A 405 13.62 -16.37 -11.37
C SER A 405 14.37 -17.59 -10.82
N LEU A 406 13.77 -18.76 -11.03
CA LEU A 406 14.35 -20.06 -10.72
C LEU A 406 14.49 -20.90 -11.99
N PRO A 407 15.49 -21.79 -12.09
CA PRO A 407 15.60 -22.78 -13.17
C PRO A 407 14.69 -24.01 -12.95
N TYR A 408 13.96 -24.06 -11.84
CA TYR A 408 13.03 -25.14 -11.47
C TYR A 408 11.74 -24.55 -10.87
N SER A 409 10.64 -25.31 -10.89
CA SER A 409 9.40 -24.89 -10.22
C SER A 409 9.60 -24.84 -8.70
N PRO A 410 9.23 -23.76 -8.00
CA PRO A 410 9.40 -23.64 -6.54
C PRO A 410 8.58 -24.68 -5.77
N TYR A 411 7.44 -25.10 -6.32
CA TYR A 411 6.52 -26.06 -5.70
C TYR A 411 6.25 -27.25 -6.64
N PRO A 412 6.37 -28.52 -6.17
CA PRO A 412 6.06 -29.69 -6.98
C PRO A 412 4.58 -29.85 -7.37
N SER A 413 3.68 -29.11 -6.74
CA SER A 413 2.25 -29.05 -7.10
C SER A 413 1.97 -28.19 -8.33
N TYR A 414 2.89 -27.29 -8.70
CA TYR A 414 2.72 -26.38 -9.83
C TYR A 414 2.92 -27.16 -11.14
N THR A 415 1.96 -27.03 -12.06
CA THR A 415 1.88 -27.87 -13.26
C THR A 415 1.87 -27.11 -14.58
N PHE A 416 1.60 -25.80 -14.59
CA PHE A 416 1.67 -24.92 -15.77
C PHE A 416 0.99 -25.50 -17.04
N ASN A 417 -0.26 -25.98 -16.94
CA ASN A 417 -1.03 -26.48 -18.09
C ASN A 417 -1.87 -25.40 -18.79
N SER A 418 -1.84 -24.16 -18.31
CA SER A 418 -2.59 -23.05 -18.88
C SER A 418 -2.12 -22.67 -20.30
N GLU A 419 -2.80 -21.73 -20.96
CA GLU A 419 -2.42 -21.38 -22.34
C GLU A 419 -1.10 -20.61 -22.41
N ASN A 420 -0.44 -20.67 -23.57
CA ASN A 420 0.59 -19.70 -23.90
C ASN A 420 -0.05 -18.31 -24.08
N LEU A 421 0.32 -17.37 -23.22
CA LEU A 421 -0.12 -15.97 -23.28
C LEU A 421 0.76 -15.10 -24.19
N ALA A 422 1.95 -15.56 -24.57
CA ALA A 422 2.90 -14.81 -25.39
C ALA A 422 2.42 -14.63 -26.84
N ASP A 423 2.55 -13.42 -27.37
CA ASP A 423 2.40 -13.13 -28.81
C ASP A 423 3.71 -13.33 -29.60
N ASP A 424 4.86 -13.29 -28.93
CA ASP A 424 6.17 -13.46 -29.57
C ASP A 424 6.41 -14.96 -29.86
N PRO A 425 6.67 -15.38 -31.11
CA PRO A 425 6.83 -16.78 -31.46
C PRO A 425 8.07 -17.45 -30.84
N ARG A 426 9.05 -16.67 -30.35
CA ARG A 426 10.28 -17.19 -29.75
C ARG A 426 10.06 -17.83 -28.38
N VAL A 427 9.03 -17.38 -27.64
CA VAL A 427 8.81 -17.78 -26.24
C VAL A 427 7.40 -18.30 -25.98
N GLU A 428 7.27 -19.14 -24.96
CA GLU A 428 6.02 -19.45 -24.28
C GLU A 428 6.01 -18.77 -22.91
N ILE A 429 4.88 -18.17 -22.56
CA ILE A 429 4.59 -17.60 -21.24
C ILE A 429 3.33 -18.29 -20.73
N ILE A 430 3.46 -19.08 -19.68
CA ILE A 430 2.40 -19.95 -19.15
C ILE A 430 2.23 -19.66 -17.66
N LEU A 431 1.02 -19.30 -17.23
CA LEU A 431 0.70 -19.13 -15.82
C LEU A 431 0.53 -20.48 -15.12
N GLU A 432 0.72 -20.48 -13.81
CA GLU A 432 0.34 -21.63 -12.98
C GLU A 432 -1.19 -21.81 -12.94
N ASP A 433 -1.67 -23.05 -12.91
CA ASP A 433 -3.11 -23.34 -13.03
C ASP A 433 -3.90 -22.88 -11.80
N HIS A 434 -3.29 -22.99 -10.61
CA HIS A 434 -3.82 -22.50 -9.33
C HIS A 434 -4.14 -20.99 -9.30
N TYR A 435 -3.68 -20.23 -10.30
CA TYR A 435 -4.04 -18.83 -10.47
C TYR A 435 -5.54 -18.64 -10.74
N TYR A 436 -6.14 -19.50 -11.56
CA TYR A 436 -7.51 -19.33 -12.06
C TYR A 436 -8.58 -19.76 -11.05
N ASP A 437 -8.24 -20.68 -10.14
CA ASP A 437 -9.14 -21.18 -9.09
C ASP A 437 -8.78 -20.68 -7.67
N HIS A 438 -7.67 -19.93 -7.54
CA HIS A 438 -7.11 -19.42 -6.29
C HIS A 438 -6.83 -20.51 -5.22
N SER A 439 -6.53 -21.74 -5.64
CA SER A 439 -6.22 -22.83 -4.70
C SER A 439 -4.79 -22.79 -4.12
N ASP A 440 -3.89 -21.97 -4.69
CA ASP A 440 -2.50 -21.76 -4.22
C ASP A 440 -2.03 -20.33 -4.55
N ALA A 441 -1.01 -19.83 -3.85
CA ALA A 441 -0.48 -18.47 -3.95
C ALA A 441 0.14 -18.12 -5.33
N SER A 442 0.39 -19.13 -6.18
CA SER A 442 0.78 -18.98 -7.60
C SER A 442 1.89 -17.94 -7.85
N VAL A 443 3.04 -18.10 -7.17
CA VAL A 443 4.07 -17.06 -7.05
C VAL A 443 4.93 -16.81 -8.30
N VAL A 444 4.87 -17.70 -9.29
CA VAL A 444 5.69 -17.65 -10.51
C VAL A 444 4.89 -18.00 -11.76
N PHE A 445 5.35 -17.52 -12.92
CA PHE A 445 4.96 -18.00 -14.24
C PHE A 445 6.15 -18.67 -14.94
N LYS A 446 5.87 -19.58 -15.87
CA LYS A 446 6.88 -20.26 -16.68
C LYS A 446 7.13 -19.49 -17.98
N ARG A 447 8.38 -19.08 -18.20
CA ARG A 447 8.93 -18.69 -19.52
C ARG A 447 9.66 -19.88 -20.11
N HIS A 448 9.34 -20.28 -21.33
CA HIS A 448 10.11 -21.27 -22.10
C HIS A 448 10.54 -20.69 -23.45
N ASP A 449 11.83 -20.71 -23.72
CA ASP A 449 12.44 -20.22 -24.95
C ASP A 449 12.50 -21.35 -25.99
N ARG A 450 11.78 -21.21 -27.11
CA ARG A 450 11.68 -22.27 -28.12
C ARG A 450 12.97 -22.46 -28.91
N GLU A 451 13.80 -21.42 -29.01
CA GLU A 451 15.02 -21.45 -29.82
C GLU A 451 16.21 -22.01 -29.04
N THR A 452 16.35 -21.64 -27.77
CA THR A 452 17.45 -22.08 -26.89
C THR A 452 17.09 -23.25 -25.98
N GLY A 453 15.80 -23.50 -25.73
CA GLY A 453 15.31 -24.45 -24.73
C GLY A 453 15.33 -23.91 -23.29
N ASP A 454 15.81 -22.68 -23.06
CA ASP A 454 15.89 -22.08 -21.73
C ASP A 454 14.51 -22.02 -21.06
N THR A 455 14.42 -22.49 -19.82
CA THR A 455 13.16 -22.57 -19.08
C THR A 455 13.34 -21.96 -17.70
N ARG A 456 12.55 -20.92 -17.41
CA ARG A 456 12.62 -20.17 -16.16
C ARG A 456 11.25 -20.01 -15.54
N TYR A 457 11.24 -20.00 -14.21
CA TYR A 457 10.07 -19.74 -13.40
C TYR A 457 10.27 -18.35 -12.78
N ILE A 458 9.68 -17.34 -13.40
CA ILE A 458 9.87 -15.93 -13.07
C ILE A 458 8.82 -15.50 -12.04
N TYR A 459 9.24 -14.80 -10.99
CA TYR A 459 8.34 -14.33 -9.94
C TYR A 459 7.44 -13.19 -10.44
N HIS A 460 6.19 -13.21 -10.00
CA HIS A 460 5.26 -12.09 -10.17
C HIS A 460 5.62 -10.93 -9.24
N GLY A 461 5.31 -9.70 -9.65
CA GLY A 461 5.44 -8.53 -8.77
C GLY A 461 4.51 -8.65 -7.55
N ASN A 462 4.99 -8.22 -6.38
CA ASN A 462 4.24 -8.27 -5.13
C ASN A 462 4.81 -7.27 -4.10
N ASP A 463 3.97 -6.76 -3.21
CA ASP A 463 4.30 -5.84 -2.10
C ASP A 463 4.32 -6.53 -0.70
N GLY A 464 4.03 -7.83 -0.66
CA GLY A 464 3.93 -8.66 0.54
C GLY A 464 2.63 -8.45 1.33
N THR A 465 1.62 -7.82 0.72
CA THR A 465 0.31 -7.53 1.37
C THR A 465 -0.82 -8.38 0.80
N SER A 466 -0.68 -8.87 -0.43
CA SER A 466 -1.77 -9.50 -1.19
C SER A 466 -1.29 -10.64 -2.09
N PHE A 467 -2.25 -11.25 -2.80
CA PHE A 467 -1.96 -12.24 -3.84
C PHE A 467 -1.07 -11.60 -4.94
N PRO A 468 -0.06 -12.30 -5.50
CA PRO A 468 0.85 -11.72 -6.48
C PRO A 468 0.15 -11.08 -7.69
N TRP A 469 0.75 -10.01 -8.23
CA TRP A 469 0.30 -9.33 -9.44
C TRP A 469 0.65 -10.19 -10.67
N ASN A 470 -0.19 -11.20 -10.89
CA ASN A 470 -0.15 -12.25 -11.93
C ASN A 470 0.16 -11.78 -13.37
N ASP A 471 -0.14 -10.55 -13.73
CA ASP A 471 0.15 -9.99 -15.06
C ASP A 471 1.49 -9.23 -15.12
N THR A 472 2.31 -9.33 -14.07
CA THR A 472 3.62 -8.67 -13.94
C THR A 472 4.76 -9.66 -13.68
N ALA A 473 5.99 -9.24 -13.96
CA ALA A 473 7.24 -9.95 -13.76
C ALA A 473 8.21 -9.08 -12.93
N GLN A 474 8.68 -9.59 -11.79
CA GLN A 474 9.47 -8.85 -10.81
C GLN A 474 10.94 -8.71 -11.23
N LEU A 475 11.45 -7.47 -11.24
CA LEU A 475 12.84 -7.18 -11.55
C LEU A 475 13.77 -7.54 -10.38
N ASP A 476 14.96 -8.03 -10.71
CA ASP A 476 16.01 -8.39 -9.75
C ASP A 476 16.92 -7.19 -9.44
N TYR A 477 16.51 -6.42 -8.42
CA TYR A 477 17.26 -5.26 -7.95
C TYR A 477 18.60 -5.58 -7.27
N SER A 478 18.93 -6.86 -7.02
CA SER A 478 20.28 -7.23 -6.55
C SER A 478 21.36 -6.95 -7.61
N LYS A 479 20.96 -6.92 -8.90
CA LYS A 479 21.84 -6.74 -10.06
C LYS A 479 22.05 -5.26 -10.40
N ALA A 480 23.30 -4.85 -10.53
CA ALA A 480 23.66 -3.47 -10.80
C ALA A 480 23.23 -3.01 -12.21
N GLU A 481 23.33 -3.91 -13.19
CA GLU A 481 22.89 -3.70 -14.56
C GLU A 481 21.38 -3.47 -14.68
N VAL A 482 20.57 -4.13 -13.84
CA VAL A 482 19.11 -3.91 -13.76
C VAL A 482 18.80 -2.54 -13.17
N ARG A 483 19.49 -2.17 -12.07
CA ARG A 483 19.34 -0.83 -11.46
C ARG A 483 19.67 0.29 -12.45
N GLU A 484 20.77 0.17 -13.20
CA GLU A 484 21.15 1.16 -14.23
C GLU A 484 20.16 1.18 -15.41
N ALA A 485 19.67 0.03 -15.89
CA ALA A 485 18.67 -0.02 -16.95
C ALA A 485 17.36 0.69 -16.55
N VAL A 486 16.91 0.50 -15.30
CA VAL A 486 15.74 1.23 -14.78
C VAL A 486 16.05 2.72 -14.62
N ILE A 487 17.22 3.11 -14.09
CA ILE A 487 17.64 4.53 -13.99
C ILE A 487 17.63 5.21 -15.37
N GLN A 488 18.20 4.58 -16.40
CA GLN A 488 18.18 5.13 -17.77
C GLN A 488 16.75 5.26 -18.32
N THR A 489 15.86 4.33 -17.97
CA THR A 489 14.44 4.40 -18.34
C THR A 489 13.74 5.57 -17.62
N ILE A 490 13.99 5.78 -16.32
CA ILE A 490 13.49 6.94 -15.57
C ILE A 490 14.01 8.24 -16.19
N LEU A 491 15.29 8.32 -16.55
CA LEU A 491 15.89 9.48 -17.22
C LEU A 491 15.30 9.71 -18.62
N HIS A 492 14.94 8.65 -19.35
CA HIS A 492 14.21 8.75 -20.61
C HIS A 492 12.79 9.33 -20.42
N VAL A 493 12.05 8.86 -19.40
CA VAL A 493 10.73 9.43 -19.04
C VAL A 493 10.88 10.90 -18.63
N ALA A 494 11.86 11.24 -17.79
CA ALA A 494 12.14 12.60 -17.31
C ALA A 494 12.42 13.62 -18.43
N ARG A 495 13.10 13.20 -19.51
CA ARG A 495 13.38 14.05 -20.69
C ARG A 495 12.10 14.41 -21.46
N ASN A 496 11.03 13.63 -21.31
CA ASN A 496 9.75 13.83 -21.98
C ASN A 496 8.68 14.45 -21.05
N PHE A 497 8.70 14.07 -19.77
CA PHE A 497 7.75 14.49 -18.74
C PHE A 497 8.49 15.18 -17.58
N PRO A 498 8.35 16.51 -17.41
CA PRO A 498 8.97 17.24 -16.29
C PRO A 498 8.35 16.92 -14.93
N VAL A 499 7.35 16.03 -14.87
CA VAL A 499 6.73 15.53 -13.64
C VAL A 499 6.57 14.02 -13.77
N ILE A 500 7.05 13.26 -12.78
CA ILE A 500 6.95 11.80 -12.73
C ILE A 500 6.27 11.38 -11.43
N ARG A 501 5.23 10.55 -11.54
CA ARG A 501 4.61 9.83 -10.42
C ARG A 501 5.17 8.40 -10.43
N PHE A 502 5.95 8.03 -9.42
CA PHE A 502 6.41 6.66 -9.22
C PHE A 502 5.35 5.84 -8.49
N ASP A 503 4.90 4.77 -9.12
CA ASP A 503 3.97 3.78 -8.57
C ASP A 503 4.66 2.91 -7.50
N ALA A 504 3.93 2.60 -6.41
CA ALA A 504 4.36 1.69 -5.35
C ALA A 504 5.84 1.87 -4.91
N ALA A 505 6.28 3.13 -4.78
CA ALA A 505 7.70 3.48 -4.65
C ALA A 505 8.36 2.88 -3.40
N MET A 506 7.57 2.63 -2.34
CA MET A 506 8.03 1.96 -1.12
C MET A 506 8.61 0.56 -1.38
N THR A 507 8.15 -0.16 -2.41
CA THR A 507 8.65 -1.52 -2.74
C THR A 507 10.15 -1.54 -3.09
N LEU A 508 10.68 -0.42 -3.58
CA LEU A 508 12.08 -0.26 -4.01
C LEU A 508 12.99 0.47 -3.00
N ALA A 509 12.50 0.78 -1.80
CA ALA A 509 13.40 1.10 -0.69
C ALA A 509 14.21 -0.15 -0.33
N LYS A 510 15.52 -0.03 -0.13
CA LYS A 510 16.43 -1.19 0.06
C LYS A 510 15.96 -2.15 1.15
N LYS A 511 15.40 -1.63 2.25
CA LYS A 511 14.80 -2.43 3.35
C LYS A 511 13.63 -3.30 2.90
N HIS A 512 12.78 -2.79 2.02
CA HIS A 512 11.63 -3.53 1.50
C HIS A 512 12.03 -4.53 0.42
N ILE A 513 13.02 -4.23 -0.42
CA ILE A 513 13.64 -5.21 -1.34
C ILE A 513 14.17 -6.40 -0.54
N GLN A 514 14.88 -6.17 0.57
CA GLN A 514 15.36 -7.24 1.46
C GLN A 514 14.18 -8.04 2.04
N ARG A 515 13.25 -7.37 2.73
CA ARG A 515 12.08 -8.00 3.38
C ARG A 515 11.26 -8.90 2.44
N LEU A 516 11.09 -8.48 1.18
CA LEU A 516 10.26 -9.16 0.21
C LEU A 516 11.00 -10.30 -0.50
N TRP A 517 12.20 -10.02 -1.02
CA TRP A 517 12.85 -10.90 -1.99
C TRP A 517 14.06 -11.64 -1.45
N PHE A 518 14.68 -11.14 -0.36
CA PHE A 518 15.89 -11.67 0.25
C PHE A 518 15.84 -11.60 1.79
N PRO A 519 14.77 -12.13 2.43
CA PRO A 519 14.52 -11.94 3.86
C PRO A 519 15.67 -12.48 4.72
N GLU A 520 15.95 -11.84 5.85
CA GLU A 520 17.01 -12.32 6.74
C GLU A 520 16.59 -13.61 7.45
N PRO A 521 17.51 -14.57 7.67
CA PRO A 521 17.20 -15.78 8.42
C PRO A 521 16.62 -15.47 9.81
N GLY A 522 15.40 -15.93 10.06
CA GLY A 522 14.64 -15.75 11.30
C GLY A 522 13.58 -14.65 11.25
N ALA A 523 13.58 -13.81 10.21
CA ALA A 523 12.60 -12.75 10.00
C ALA A 523 11.28 -13.24 9.37
N GLY A 524 11.25 -14.45 8.82
CA GLY A 524 10.18 -14.95 7.94
C GLY A 524 10.20 -14.35 6.54
N GLY A 525 9.60 -15.05 5.57
CA GLY A 525 9.42 -14.57 4.20
C GLY A 525 8.04 -13.95 3.97
N ALA A 526 8.00 -12.71 3.47
CA ALA A 526 6.75 -12.05 3.06
C ALA A 526 6.22 -12.52 1.69
N ILE A 527 7.02 -13.29 0.94
CA ILE A 527 6.67 -13.88 -0.35
C ILE A 527 6.97 -15.39 -0.29
N PRO A 528 6.00 -16.28 -0.58
CA PRO A 528 6.23 -17.72 -0.56
C PRO A 528 7.37 -18.15 -1.49
N SER A 529 8.14 -19.16 -1.06
CA SER A 529 9.42 -19.65 -1.61
C SER A 529 10.62 -18.68 -1.58
N ARG A 530 10.54 -17.52 -0.90
CA ARG A 530 11.69 -16.59 -0.81
C ARG A 530 12.58 -16.80 0.43
N SER A 531 12.10 -17.45 1.49
CA SER A 531 12.90 -17.68 2.72
C SER A 531 14.14 -18.55 2.48
N GLU A 532 14.08 -19.48 1.52
CA GLU A 532 15.23 -20.32 1.13
C GLU A 532 16.31 -19.54 0.37
N HIS A 533 15.96 -18.39 -0.21
CA HIS A 533 16.86 -17.47 -0.90
C HIS A 533 17.21 -16.24 -0.04
N GLY A 534 16.89 -16.28 1.25
CA GLY A 534 17.16 -15.22 2.21
C GLY A 534 18.65 -14.96 2.43
N MET A 535 19.05 -13.69 2.36
CA MET A 535 20.44 -13.22 2.56
C MET A 535 20.61 -12.65 3.97
N THR A 536 21.80 -12.80 4.55
CA THR A 536 22.16 -11.99 5.72
C THR A 536 22.28 -10.51 5.34
N ARG A 537 22.15 -9.62 6.32
CA ARG A 537 22.34 -8.18 6.12
C ARG A 537 23.61 -7.82 5.34
N SER A 538 24.74 -8.41 5.71
CA SER A 538 26.05 -8.12 5.09
C SER A 538 26.10 -8.54 3.61
N GLU A 539 25.55 -9.70 3.26
CA GLU A 539 25.47 -10.18 1.89
C GLU A 539 24.55 -9.29 1.04
N PHE A 540 23.41 -8.90 1.60
CA PHE A 540 22.46 -8.02 0.93
C PHE A 540 23.00 -6.59 0.74
N ASP A 541 23.63 -6.01 1.78
CA ASP A 541 24.34 -4.73 1.68
C ASP A 541 25.51 -4.78 0.67
N THR A 542 26.10 -5.95 0.42
CA THR A 542 27.12 -6.11 -0.63
C THR A 542 26.51 -6.13 -2.04
N ALA A 543 25.34 -6.74 -2.23
CA ALA A 543 24.64 -6.79 -3.52
C ALA A 543 23.97 -5.45 -3.89
N ILE A 544 23.40 -4.77 -2.90
CA ILE A 544 22.74 -3.47 -3.04
C ILE A 544 23.43 -2.49 -2.06
N PRO A 545 24.57 -1.89 -2.43
CA PRO A 545 25.31 -0.99 -1.52
C PRO A 545 24.52 0.26 -1.17
N GLU A 546 24.00 0.95 -2.17
CA GLU A 546 23.31 2.24 -2.03
C GLU A 546 21.77 2.10 -2.06
N GLU A 547 21.07 3.14 -1.61
CA GLU A 547 19.61 3.24 -1.80
C GLU A 547 19.30 3.60 -3.26
N PHE A 548 18.59 2.71 -3.97
CA PHE A 548 18.20 2.91 -5.38
C PHE A 548 17.55 4.27 -5.63
N TRP A 549 16.63 4.69 -4.76
CA TRP A 549 15.98 6.00 -4.88
C TRP A 549 16.93 7.18 -4.70
N ARG A 550 17.97 7.04 -3.87
CA ARG A 550 19.00 8.06 -3.69
C ARG A 550 19.82 8.23 -4.96
N GLU A 551 20.18 7.11 -5.61
CA GLU A 551 20.84 7.09 -6.92
C GLU A 551 19.96 7.76 -7.99
N VAL A 552 18.67 7.38 -8.07
CA VAL A 552 17.70 7.99 -9.01
C VAL A 552 17.63 9.51 -8.85
N VAL A 553 17.50 10.01 -7.61
CA VAL A 553 17.38 11.45 -7.34
C VAL A 553 18.68 12.19 -7.68
N ASP A 554 19.84 11.63 -7.32
CA ASP A 554 21.14 12.24 -7.64
C ASP A 554 21.39 12.29 -9.15
N ARG A 555 21.02 11.23 -9.89
CA ARG A 555 21.11 11.17 -11.36
C ARG A 555 20.13 12.14 -12.04
N VAL A 556 18.89 12.23 -11.56
CA VAL A 556 17.91 13.22 -12.03
C VAL A 556 18.41 14.65 -11.81
N ALA A 557 18.95 14.96 -10.62
CA ALA A 557 19.50 16.27 -10.32
C ALA A 557 20.74 16.63 -11.16
N ALA A 558 21.54 15.64 -11.59
CA ALA A 558 22.70 15.85 -12.44
C ALA A 558 22.36 15.98 -13.94
N GLU A 559 21.46 15.13 -14.46
CA GLU A 559 21.20 15.00 -15.90
C GLU A 559 19.95 15.73 -16.41
N VAL A 560 18.91 15.84 -15.56
CA VAL A 560 17.59 16.38 -15.91
C VAL A 560 17.01 17.23 -14.75
N PRO A 561 17.71 18.30 -14.32
CA PRO A 561 17.38 19.05 -13.09
C PRO A 561 16.07 19.84 -13.09
N ASP A 562 15.27 19.81 -14.15
CA ASP A 562 13.93 20.43 -14.22
C ASP A 562 12.80 19.38 -14.13
N THR A 563 13.08 18.24 -13.48
CA THR A 563 12.11 17.15 -13.27
C THR A 563 11.65 17.10 -11.82
N LEU A 564 10.33 17.15 -11.62
CA LEU A 564 9.66 17.00 -10.34
C LEU A 564 9.29 15.53 -10.10
N LEU A 565 9.71 14.98 -8.96
CA LEU A 565 9.53 13.57 -8.62
C LEU A 565 8.52 13.39 -7.48
N LEU A 566 7.45 12.64 -7.75
CA LEU A 566 6.39 12.28 -6.80
C LEU A 566 6.51 10.79 -6.48
N ALA A 567 6.77 10.45 -5.23
CA ALA A 567 6.69 9.07 -4.76
C ALA A 567 5.28 8.76 -4.23
N GLU A 568 4.64 7.73 -4.78
CA GLU A 568 3.62 7.02 -4.02
C GLU A 568 4.31 6.10 -3.01
N ALA A 569 4.43 6.57 -1.78
CA ALA A 569 4.88 5.76 -0.66
C ALA A 569 3.84 5.84 0.46
N PHE A 570 3.68 4.73 1.18
CA PHE A 570 2.83 4.60 2.36
C PHE A 570 3.67 3.99 3.50
N TRP A 571 3.03 3.59 4.60
CA TRP A 571 3.64 2.90 5.75
C TRP A 571 4.56 3.77 6.63
N LEU A 572 4.23 5.06 6.80
CA LEU A 572 4.99 6.02 7.63
C LEU A 572 6.40 6.36 7.08
N LEU A 573 6.60 6.17 5.77
CA LEU A 573 7.88 6.42 5.08
C LEU A 573 7.97 7.81 4.45
N GLU A 574 6.93 8.64 4.61
CA GLU A 574 6.83 9.92 3.92
C GLU A 574 8.02 10.82 4.25
N GLY A 575 8.39 10.89 5.54
CA GLY A 575 9.60 11.58 6.02
C GLY A 575 10.87 11.02 5.37
N TYR A 576 11.07 9.70 5.43
CA TYR A 576 12.25 9.04 4.86
C TYR A 576 12.42 9.31 3.34
N PHE A 577 11.33 9.22 2.57
CA PHE A 577 11.34 9.48 1.13
C PHE A 577 11.74 10.92 0.79
N VAL A 578 11.20 11.92 1.48
CA VAL A 578 11.48 13.32 1.14
C VAL A 578 12.75 13.86 1.79
N ARG A 579 12.99 13.49 3.06
CA ARG A 579 14.08 14.01 3.88
C ARG A 579 15.40 13.29 3.60
N THR A 580 15.41 11.97 3.45
CA THR A 580 16.64 11.19 3.30
C THR A 580 16.90 10.76 1.85
N LEU A 581 15.93 10.11 1.20
CA LEU A 581 16.04 9.72 -0.21
C LEU A 581 15.99 10.92 -1.16
N GLY A 582 15.44 12.06 -0.72
CA GLY A 582 15.43 13.32 -1.44
C GLY A 582 14.35 13.43 -2.51
N MET A 583 13.28 12.62 -2.44
CA MET A 583 12.13 12.82 -3.33
C MET A 583 11.54 14.21 -3.12
N HIS A 584 11.19 14.86 -4.23
CA HIS A 584 10.64 16.21 -4.15
C HIS A 584 9.29 16.20 -3.44
N ARG A 585 8.45 15.20 -3.73
CA ARG A 585 7.09 15.03 -3.19
C ARG A 585 6.79 13.57 -2.82
N VAL A 586 5.90 13.38 -1.85
CA VAL A 586 5.41 12.06 -1.42
C VAL A 586 3.91 12.10 -1.09
N TYR A 587 3.19 11.00 -1.32
CA TYR A 587 1.74 10.94 -1.09
C TYR A 587 1.36 11.09 0.39
N ASN A 588 0.19 11.70 0.66
CA ASN A 588 -0.37 11.88 2.00
C ASN A 588 -1.84 11.43 2.05
N SER A 589 -2.07 10.12 2.19
CA SER A 589 -3.42 9.57 2.32
C SER A 589 -4.12 9.97 3.63
N ALA A 590 -3.36 10.39 4.65
CA ALA A 590 -3.90 10.89 5.92
C ALA A 590 -4.77 12.15 5.73
N PHE A 591 -4.42 13.04 4.77
CA PHE A 591 -5.26 14.17 4.36
C PHE A 591 -6.69 13.69 4.02
N MET A 592 -6.79 12.72 3.13
CA MET A 592 -8.08 12.26 2.60
C MET A 592 -8.88 11.51 3.67
N HIS A 593 -8.28 10.50 4.32
CA HIS A 593 -8.99 9.67 5.29
C HIS A 593 -9.43 10.47 6.52
N MET A 594 -8.53 11.25 7.14
CA MET A 594 -8.86 11.94 8.39
C MET A 594 -9.86 13.07 8.20
N LEU A 595 -9.81 13.80 7.08
CA LEU A 595 -10.80 14.84 6.77
C LEU A 595 -12.16 14.25 6.37
N ARG A 596 -12.18 13.10 5.69
CA ARG A 596 -13.43 12.36 5.39
C ARG A 596 -14.11 11.90 6.67
N ASP A 597 -13.35 11.22 7.54
CA ASP A 597 -13.87 10.54 8.74
C ASP A 597 -14.01 11.48 9.94
N GLU A 598 -13.68 12.78 9.78
CA GLU A 598 -13.71 13.83 10.82
C GLU A 598 -12.78 13.53 12.02
N ASP A 599 -11.70 12.80 11.76
CA ASP A 599 -10.59 12.51 12.68
C ASP A 599 -9.66 13.75 12.85
N ASN A 600 -10.27 14.94 12.90
CA ASN A 600 -9.63 16.25 12.76
C ASN A 600 -8.50 16.47 13.76
N ALA A 601 -8.68 16.04 15.01
CA ALA A 601 -7.68 16.14 16.07
C ALA A 601 -6.39 15.36 15.74
N LYS A 602 -6.50 14.19 15.10
CA LYS A 602 -5.34 13.40 14.66
C LYS A 602 -4.62 14.10 13.51
N TYR A 603 -5.36 14.66 12.56
CA TYR A 603 -4.77 15.36 11.42
C TYR A 603 -4.10 16.68 11.81
N ARG A 604 -4.73 17.46 12.70
CA ARG A 604 -4.13 18.65 13.31
C ARG A 604 -2.87 18.30 14.09
N LEU A 605 -2.89 17.23 14.89
CA LEU A 605 -1.71 16.73 15.61
C LEU A 605 -0.59 16.31 14.65
N ALA A 606 -0.91 15.63 13.54
CA ALA A 606 0.07 15.28 12.52
C ALA A 606 0.74 16.53 11.93
N ILE A 607 -0.02 17.57 11.57
CA ILE A 607 0.54 18.84 11.07
C ILE A 607 1.39 19.53 12.15
N LYS A 608 0.91 19.62 13.41
CA LYS A 608 1.66 20.21 14.53
C LYS A 608 3.01 19.49 14.73
N ASN A 609 3.01 18.16 14.79
CA ASN A 609 4.21 17.35 14.90
C ASN A 609 5.16 17.55 13.71
N THR A 610 4.65 17.67 12.47
CA THR A 610 5.48 17.99 11.30
C THR A 610 6.15 19.36 11.43
N LEU A 611 5.41 20.38 11.89
CA LEU A 611 5.96 21.73 12.09
C LEU A 611 6.99 21.80 13.22
N GLU A 612 6.80 21.04 14.30
CA GLU A 612 7.75 20.96 15.42
C GLU A 612 9.00 20.13 15.09
N PHE A 613 8.90 19.15 14.19
CA PHE A 613 10.02 18.30 13.77
C PHE A 613 10.83 18.88 12.60
N ASP A 614 10.18 19.14 11.46
CA ASP A 614 10.78 19.83 10.31
C ASP A 614 9.68 20.37 9.36
N PRO A 615 9.39 21.68 9.39
CA PRO A 615 8.38 22.30 8.54
C PRO A 615 8.56 22.00 7.04
N GLN A 616 9.80 21.75 6.58
CA GLN A 616 10.10 21.49 5.17
C GLN A 616 9.42 20.22 4.63
N ILE A 617 9.01 19.28 5.50
CA ILE A 617 8.25 18.08 5.10
C ILE A 617 6.84 18.47 4.64
N LEU A 618 6.18 19.45 5.28
CA LEU A 618 4.78 19.80 5.00
C LEU A 618 4.57 20.23 3.55
N LYS A 619 5.48 21.03 2.96
CA LYS A 619 5.40 21.42 1.53
C LYS A 619 5.71 20.30 0.54
N ARG A 620 6.10 19.12 1.02
CA ARG A 620 6.44 17.96 0.19
C ARG A 620 5.33 16.92 0.10
N TYR A 621 4.25 17.06 0.85
CA TYR A 621 3.09 16.18 0.70
C TYR A 621 2.33 16.42 -0.62
N VAL A 622 1.94 15.35 -1.30
CA VAL A 622 0.89 15.32 -2.31
C VAL A 622 -0.42 15.08 -1.58
N ASN A 623 -1.23 16.12 -1.44
CA ASN A 623 -2.55 16.06 -0.83
C ASN A 623 -3.59 15.81 -1.94
N PHE A 624 -4.63 15.03 -1.66
CA PHE A 624 -5.71 14.74 -2.61
C PHE A 624 -7.02 14.42 -1.91
N MET A 625 -8.15 14.65 -2.59
CA MET A 625 -9.47 14.19 -2.15
C MET A 625 -9.84 12.81 -2.73
N ASN A 626 -9.24 12.45 -3.87
CA ASN A 626 -9.19 11.09 -4.37
C ASN A 626 -8.01 10.91 -5.34
N ASN A 627 -7.55 9.68 -5.49
CA ASN A 627 -6.65 9.24 -6.56
C ASN A 627 -7.40 8.18 -7.42
N PRO A 628 -6.75 7.47 -8.37
CA PRO A 628 -7.38 6.40 -9.15
C PRO A 628 -7.81 5.18 -8.33
N ASP A 629 -7.11 4.89 -7.24
CA ASP A 629 -7.26 3.69 -6.41
C ASP A 629 -8.26 3.86 -5.26
N GLU A 630 -8.65 5.09 -4.98
CA GLU A 630 -9.63 5.49 -3.97
C GLU A 630 -11.03 5.74 -4.55
N LYS A 631 -12.00 5.89 -3.65
CA LYS A 631 -13.37 6.30 -4.02
C LYS A 631 -13.38 7.73 -4.56
N THR A 632 -14.32 8.05 -5.46
CA THR A 632 -14.43 9.40 -6.04
C THR A 632 -14.69 10.46 -4.96
N ALA A 633 -14.17 11.67 -5.15
CA ALA A 633 -14.32 12.75 -4.15
C ALA A 633 -15.80 13.05 -3.81
N ILE A 634 -16.70 12.94 -4.78
CA ILE A 634 -18.15 13.12 -4.55
C ILE A 634 -18.77 11.98 -3.73
N GLU A 635 -18.27 10.73 -3.83
CA GLU A 635 -18.72 9.62 -2.98
C GLU A 635 -18.20 9.79 -1.54
N GLN A 636 -16.99 10.32 -1.37
CA GLN A 636 -16.36 10.49 -0.05
C GLN A 636 -16.81 11.74 0.71
N PHE A 637 -17.04 12.86 0.02
CA PHE A 637 -17.29 14.17 0.63
C PHE A 637 -18.65 14.81 0.25
N GLY A 638 -19.40 14.21 -0.68
CA GLY A 638 -20.62 14.79 -1.25
C GLY A 638 -20.33 15.94 -2.23
N ASP A 639 -21.33 16.78 -2.48
CA ASP A 639 -21.27 17.95 -3.36
C ASP A 639 -21.65 19.28 -2.65
N GLY A 640 -21.74 19.25 -1.31
CA GLY A 640 -22.06 20.40 -0.45
C GLY A 640 -20.84 21.04 0.24
N ASP A 641 -21.06 21.78 1.32
CA ASP A 641 -20.00 22.58 1.96
C ASP A 641 -18.86 21.76 2.57
N LYS A 642 -19.06 20.48 2.94
CA LYS A 642 -17.97 19.59 3.35
C LYS A 642 -16.96 19.37 2.21
N TYR A 643 -17.44 19.12 0.99
CA TYR A 643 -16.60 19.00 -0.20
C TYR A 643 -15.80 20.28 -0.42
N PHE A 644 -16.46 21.45 -0.42
CA PHE A 644 -15.79 22.72 -0.69
C PHE A 644 -14.81 23.12 0.40
N GLY A 645 -15.11 22.87 1.68
CA GLY A 645 -14.18 23.13 2.78
C GLY A 645 -12.92 22.27 2.72
N VAL A 646 -13.06 20.96 2.44
CA VAL A 646 -11.88 20.08 2.22
C VAL A 646 -11.12 20.49 0.95
N CYS A 647 -11.82 20.87 -0.13
CA CYS A 647 -11.20 21.34 -1.37
C CYS A 647 -10.47 22.69 -1.19
N THR A 648 -10.97 23.57 -0.31
CA THR A 648 -10.25 24.77 0.13
C THR A 648 -8.96 24.36 0.85
N VAL A 649 -9.01 23.48 1.84
CA VAL A 649 -7.79 23.03 2.54
C VAL A 649 -6.80 22.35 1.58
N LEU A 650 -7.28 21.61 0.58
CA LEU A 650 -6.45 21.05 -0.48
C LEU A 650 -5.70 22.16 -1.25
N ALA A 651 -6.42 23.22 -1.65
CA ALA A 651 -5.87 24.34 -2.42
C ALA A 651 -4.89 25.23 -1.62
N THR A 652 -5.09 25.37 -0.30
CA THR A 652 -4.39 26.37 0.54
C THR A 652 -3.43 25.81 1.58
N LEU A 653 -3.36 24.49 1.79
CA LEU A 653 -2.29 23.90 2.61
C LEU A 653 -0.98 23.86 1.80
N PRO A 654 0.21 24.04 2.42
CA PRO A 654 1.48 23.76 1.76
C PRO A 654 1.54 22.30 1.29
N GLY A 655 2.17 22.08 0.14
CA GLY A 655 2.17 20.78 -0.54
C GLY A 655 1.78 20.89 -2.01
N LEU A 656 1.56 19.74 -2.64
CA LEU A 656 1.10 19.63 -4.03
C LEU A 656 -0.38 19.21 -4.02
N PRO A 657 -1.34 20.11 -4.34
CA PRO A 657 -2.73 19.73 -4.53
C PRO A 657 -2.92 18.91 -5.81
N MET A 658 -3.40 17.68 -5.64
CA MET A 658 -3.78 16.79 -6.73
C MET A 658 -5.31 16.60 -6.77
N PHE A 659 -5.88 16.85 -7.94
CA PHE A 659 -7.29 16.65 -8.25
C PHE A 659 -7.50 15.35 -9.04
N GLY A 660 -8.45 14.52 -8.63
CA GLY A 660 -8.77 13.25 -9.28
C GLY A 660 -9.51 13.41 -10.62
N HIS A 661 -9.49 12.36 -11.44
CA HIS A 661 -10.28 12.32 -12.67
C HIS A 661 -11.77 12.48 -12.32
N GLY A 662 -12.45 13.44 -12.95
CA GLY A 662 -13.88 13.70 -12.76
C GLY A 662 -14.24 14.44 -11.48
N GLN A 663 -13.27 14.83 -10.64
CA GLN A 663 -13.52 15.51 -9.35
C GLN A 663 -14.25 16.84 -9.54
N VAL A 664 -13.83 17.68 -10.49
CA VAL A 664 -14.48 18.96 -10.81
C VAL A 664 -15.85 18.75 -11.45
N GLU A 665 -15.96 17.75 -12.31
CA GLU A 665 -17.20 17.40 -13.02
C GLU A 665 -18.24 16.70 -12.12
N GLY A 666 -17.85 16.18 -10.96
CA GLY A 666 -18.73 15.46 -10.03
C GLY A 666 -19.08 14.04 -10.45
N PHE A 667 -18.20 13.37 -11.21
CA PHE A 667 -18.37 11.96 -11.61
C PHE A 667 -18.23 11.02 -10.41
N ARG A 668 -19.10 10.00 -10.35
CA ARG A 668 -19.16 8.98 -9.31
C ARG A 668 -18.45 7.69 -9.71
N GLU A 669 -18.33 7.39 -11.00
CA GLU A 669 -17.65 6.19 -11.48
C GLU A 669 -16.15 6.25 -11.16
N LYS A 670 -15.67 5.29 -10.37
CA LYS A 670 -14.24 5.07 -10.12
C LYS A 670 -13.65 4.29 -11.30
N TYR A 671 -12.62 4.82 -11.94
CA TYR A 671 -11.93 4.20 -13.07
C TYR A 671 -10.65 3.49 -12.63
N GLY A 672 -10.68 2.16 -12.62
CA GLY A 672 -9.48 1.34 -12.44
C GLY A 672 -8.53 1.41 -13.66
N MET A 673 -7.38 0.77 -13.54
CA MET A 673 -6.30 0.81 -14.53
C MET A 673 -6.65 0.10 -15.84
N GLU A 674 -7.64 -0.80 -15.81
CA GLU A 674 -8.22 -1.58 -16.92
C GLU A 674 -9.36 -0.87 -17.69
N PHE A 675 -9.73 0.36 -17.32
CA PHE A 675 -10.83 1.05 -17.99
C PHE A 675 -10.39 1.72 -19.30
N ARG A 676 -11.05 1.34 -20.42
CA ARG A 676 -10.90 1.97 -21.73
C ARG A 676 -11.97 3.05 -22.03
N LYS A 677 -13.13 2.96 -21.40
CA LYS A 677 -14.31 3.81 -21.59
C LYS A 677 -15.09 3.89 -20.27
N PRO A 678 -15.81 4.98 -19.97
CA PRO A 678 -16.74 4.98 -18.84
C PRO A 678 -17.89 4.00 -19.10
N LYS A 679 -18.24 3.19 -18.10
CA LYS A 679 -19.37 2.24 -18.18
C LYS A 679 -20.67 2.96 -17.81
N MET A 680 -20.62 4.07 -17.09
CA MET A 680 -21.75 4.96 -16.81
C MET A 680 -21.86 6.12 -17.82
N ASP A 681 -23.08 6.58 -18.10
CA ASP A 681 -23.33 7.80 -18.88
C ASP A 681 -23.57 9.00 -17.94
N GLU A 682 -22.51 9.38 -17.23
CA GLU A 682 -22.57 10.50 -16.28
C GLU A 682 -22.56 11.85 -17.00
N ARG A 683 -23.34 12.79 -16.46
CA ARG A 683 -23.34 14.20 -16.90
C ARG A 683 -22.65 15.06 -15.84
N PRO A 684 -21.87 16.08 -16.23
CA PRO A 684 -21.24 16.98 -15.27
C PRO A 684 -22.27 17.67 -14.36
N ASN A 685 -21.92 17.82 -13.09
CA ASN A 685 -22.71 18.57 -12.13
C ASN A 685 -22.40 20.07 -12.25
N GLU A 686 -23.18 20.79 -13.07
CA GLU A 686 -23.03 22.24 -13.29
C GLU A 686 -23.03 23.06 -11.98
N GLY A 687 -23.76 22.61 -10.94
CA GLY A 687 -23.76 23.26 -9.64
C GLY A 687 -22.44 23.10 -8.89
N LEU A 688 -21.82 21.92 -8.98
CA LEU A 688 -20.49 21.66 -8.43
C LEU A 688 -19.41 22.42 -9.20
N ILE A 689 -19.51 22.49 -10.53
CA ILE A 689 -18.58 23.26 -11.38
C ILE A 689 -18.65 24.74 -11.02
N GLY A 690 -19.86 25.33 -11.01
CA GLY A 690 -20.05 26.74 -10.63
C GLY A 690 -19.61 27.04 -9.18
N GLY A 691 -19.70 26.06 -8.28
CA GLY A 691 -19.12 26.16 -6.93
C GLY A 691 -17.59 26.19 -6.93
N HIS A 692 -16.91 25.49 -7.84
CA HIS A 692 -15.45 25.61 -8.01
C HIS A 692 -15.07 26.95 -8.65
N ASP A 693 -15.82 27.41 -9.67
CA ASP A 693 -15.62 28.72 -10.31
C ASP A 693 -15.71 29.86 -9.28
N TRP A 694 -16.65 29.74 -8.34
CA TRP A 694 -16.85 30.71 -7.26
C TRP A 694 -15.82 30.60 -6.13
N LYS A 695 -15.63 29.40 -5.54
CA LYS A 695 -14.87 29.22 -4.29
C LYS A 695 -13.40 28.81 -4.47
N ILE A 696 -13.06 28.07 -5.53
CA ILE A 696 -11.80 27.30 -5.61
C ILE A 696 -10.83 27.83 -6.67
N PHE A 697 -11.27 28.00 -7.93
CA PHE A 697 -10.36 28.42 -9.01
C PHE A 697 -9.71 29.80 -8.77
N PRO A 698 -10.38 30.81 -8.19
CA PRO A 698 -9.72 32.06 -7.80
C PRO A 698 -8.58 31.88 -6.80
N VAL A 699 -8.65 30.86 -5.94
CA VAL A 699 -7.62 30.49 -4.95
C VAL A 699 -6.48 29.70 -5.61
N LEU A 700 -6.79 28.82 -6.56
CA LEU A 700 -5.79 28.10 -7.36
C LEU A 700 -4.88 29.05 -8.16
N HIS A 701 -5.43 30.11 -8.75
CA HIS A 701 -4.62 31.16 -9.40
C HIS A 701 -3.70 31.92 -8.43
N ARG A 702 -3.95 31.87 -7.12
CA ARG A 702 -3.07 32.40 -6.06
C ARG A 702 -2.27 31.32 -5.33
N ARG A 703 -2.06 30.14 -5.94
CA ARG A 703 -1.31 29.02 -5.33
C ARG A 703 0.03 29.44 -4.70
N TYR A 704 0.74 30.40 -5.30
CA TYR A 704 2.02 30.93 -4.82
C TYR A 704 1.98 31.44 -3.36
N LEU A 705 0.86 32.02 -2.94
CA LEU A 705 0.67 32.54 -1.58
C LEU A 705 0.72 31.40 -0.54
N PHE A 706 0.22 30.23 -0.90
CA PHE A 706 0.02 29.09 -0.02
C PHE A 706 1.04 27.95 -0.25
N ALA A 707 2.05 28.17 -1.11
CA ALA A 707 2.88 27.09 -1.66
C ALA A 707 4.01 26.63 -0.72
N ASP A 708 4.56 27.56 0.05
CA ASP A 708 5.71 27.31 0.93
C ASP A 708 5.33 27.36 2.42
N VAL A 709 6.23 26.87 3.26
CA VAL A 709 6.07 26.73 4.72
C VAL A 709 6.77 27.84 5.51
N GLU A 710 7.66 28.62 4.88
CA GLU A 710 8.47 29.64 5.58
C GLU A 710 7.66 30.72 6.30
N GLN A 711 6.46 31.02 5.79
CA GLN A 711 5.49 31.93 6.43
C GLN A 711 4.15 31.24 6.70
N PHE A 712 4.13 29.90 6.79
CA PHE A 712 2.93 29.14 7.15
C PHE A 712 2.81 29.05 8.67
N PHE A 713 1.69 29.52 9.22
CA PHE A 713 1.41 29.43 10.65
C PHE A 713 0.03 28.80 10.88
N LEU A 714 0.00 27.62 11.49
CA LEU A 714 -1.21 26.97 11.98
C LEU A 714 -1.63 27.57 13.32
N TYR A 715 -2.92 27.77 13.57
CA TYR A 715 -3.46 28.30 14.82
C TYR A 715 -4.46 27.33 15.46
N ASP A 716 -4.65 27.49 16.77
CA ASP A 716 -5.74 26.90 17.53
C ASP A 716 -6.92 27.90 17.66
N LEU A 717 -8.16 27.41 17.55
CA LEU A 717 -9.36 28.18 17.89
C LEU A 717 -9.69 27.96 19.36
N TYR A 718 -9.52 29.00 20.19
CA TYR A 718 -9.87 28.93 21.61
C TYR A 718 -11.32 29.34 21.85
N ARG A 719 -12.10 28.42 22.42
CA ARG A 719 -13.47 28.65 22.88
C ARG A 719 -13.48 29.47 24.18
N SER A 720 -14.66 29.95 24.56
CA SER A 720 -14.85 30.79 25.77
C SER A 720 -14.52 30.09 27.10
N ASP A 721 -14.42 28.76 27.11
CA ASP A 721 -14.00 27.95 28.26
C ASP A 721 -12.49 27.68 28.30
N GLY A 722 -11.72 28.20 27.34
CA GLY A 722 -10.29 27.98 27.18
C GLY A 722 -9.92 26.67 26.47
N SER A 723 -10.90 25.85 26.05
CA SER A 723 -10.64 24.65 25.25
C SER A 723 -10.32 24.99 23.79
N VAL A 724 -9.50 24.15 23.16
CA VAL A 724 -9.22 24.21 21.72
C VAL A 724 -10.30 23.44 20.96
N ASP A 725 -10.83 24.04 19.89
CA ASP A 725 -11.68 23.31 18.95
C ASP A 725 -10.85 22.63 17.86
N GLU A 726 -10.51 21.36 18.09
CA GLU A 726 -9.75 20.55 17.14
C GLU A 726 -10.52 20.22 15.84
N ASN A 727 -11.77 20.67 15.67
CA ASN A 727 -12.49 20.56 14.39
C ASN A 727 -12.22 21.74 13.45
N VAL A 728 -11.53 22.79 13.92
CA VAL A 728 -11.27 24.00 13.14
C VAL A 728 -9.83 24.00 12.65
N PHE A 729 -9.66 24.06 11.33
CA PHE A 729 -8.40 24.34 10.67
C PHE A 729 -8.30 25.85 10.45
N ALA A 730 -7.36 26.49 11.14
CA ALA A 730 -7.08 27.92 11.01
C ALA A 730 -5.60 28.10 10.72
N TYR A 731 -5.24 28.75 9.62
CA TYR A 731 -3.83 29.00 9.28
C TYR A 731 -3.65 30.21 8.37
N SER A 732 -2.47 30.81 8.39
CA SER A 732 -2.13 31.95 7.54
C SER A 732 -0.85 31.72 6.75
N ASN A 733 -0.77 32.38 5.60
CA ASN A 733 0.44 32.51 4.79
C ASN A 733 0.66 33.96 4.37
N VAL A 734 1.93 34.32 4.16
CA VAL A 734 2.34 35.60 3.58
C VAL A 734 3.34 35.34 2.46
N HIS A 735 3.16 35.99 1.32
CA HIS A 735 4.12 35.99 0.21
C HIS A 735 4.29 37.42 -0.30
N GLN A 736 5.48 38.00 -0.10
CA GLN A 736 5.73 39.42 -0.32
C GLN A 736 4.70 40.27 0.46
N ASP A 737 3.97 41.16 -0.21
CA ASP A 737 2.90 41.97 0.39
C ASP A 737 1.51 41.31 0.32
N GLU A 738 1.38 40.09 -0.20
CA GLU A 738 0.12 39.33 -0.18
C GLU A 738 -0.01 38.44 1.06
N ARG A 739 -1.24 38.34 1.56
CA ARG A 739 -1.59 37.72 2.84
C ARG A 739 -2.83 36.86 2.66
N GLY A 740 -2.83 35.66 3.24
CA GLY A 740 -3.96 34.76 3.26
C GLY A 740 -4.23 34.26 4.67
N LEU A 741 -5.48 34.23 5.09
CA LEU A 741 -5.95 33.58 6.31
C LEU A 741 -7.11 32.65 5.96
N VAL A 742 -6.93 31.36 6.23
CA VAL A 742 -7.90 30.31 5.93
C VAL A 742 -8.50 29.80 7.22
N LEU A 743 -9.81 29.62 7.22
CA LEU A 743 -10.58 29.00 8.30
C LEU A 743 -11.46 27.90 7.69
N TYR A 744 -11.55 26.74 8.34
CA TYR A 744 -12.50 25.69 7.99
C TYR A 744 -12.92 24.88 9.22
N HIS A 745 -14.23 24.77 9.46
CA HIS A 745 -14.80 23.93 10.50
C HIS A 745 -15.24 22.56 9.93
N ASN A 746 -14.41 21.53 10.00
CA ASN A 746 -14.73 20.20 9.45
C ASN A 746 -15.65 19.38 10.37
N ARG A 747 -16.84 19.90 10.67
CA ARG A 747 -17.82 19.22 11.53
C ARG A 747 -19.23 19.68 11.21
N PHE A 748 -20.21 18.78 11.33
CA PHE A 748 -21.63 19.14 11.35
C PHE A 748 -22.07 19.67 12.73
N ALA A 749 -21.58 20.86 13.09
CA ALA A 749 -21.92 21.59 14.32
C ALA A 749 -21.66 23.09 14.14
N ASP A 750 -22.09 23.90 15.10
CA ASP A 750 -21.68 25.32 15.20
C ASP A 750 -20.55 25.45 16.23
N THR A 751 -19.62 26.37 15.99
CA THR A 751 -18.56 26.73 16.94
C THR A 751 -18.20 28.21 16.87
N ARG A 752 -17.52 28.71 17.90
CA ARG A 752 -17.06 30.10 18.01
C ARG A 752 -15.89 30.24 18.97
N GLY A 753 -15.02 31.19 18.70
CA GLY A 753 -13.83 31.40 19.52
C GLY A 753 -12.89 32.46 18.95
N TRP A 754 -11.70 32.52 19.52
CA TRP A 754 -10.63 33.43 19.12
C TRP A 754 -9.45 32.67 18.51
N VAL A 755 -8.99 33.15 17.36
CA VAL A 755 -7.74 32.72 16.71
C VAL A 755 -6.68 33.78 17.01
N LYS A 756 -5.66 33.44 17.80
CA LYS A 756 -4.64 34.41 18.24
C LYS A 756 -3.20 33.92 18.12
N THR A 757 -2.86 32.79 18.73
CA THR A 757 -1.46 32.31 18.82
C THR A 757 -1.29 31.08 17.96
N SER A 758 -0.19 31.00 17.21
CA SER A 758 0.11 29.82 16.39
C SER A 758 0.39 28.60 17.27
N ALA A 759 0.24 27.40 16.70
CA ALA A 759 0.95 26.22 17.18
C ALA A 759 2.47 26.46 17.15
N ALA A 760 3.21 25.62 17.86
CA ALA A 760 4.67 25.66 17.80
C ALA A 760 5.17 25.21 16.43
N TYR A 761 6.30 25.78 16.00
CA TYR A 761 7.02 25.38 14.80
C TYR A 761 8.53 25.52 15.04
N LEU A 762 9.33 24.70 14.35
CA LEU A 762 10.78 24.77 14.43
C LEU A 762 11.32 25.92 13.58
N ASP A 763 12.02 26.87 14.22
CA ASP A 763 12.80 27.88 13.52
C ASP A 763 14.14 27.27 13.07
N LYS A 764 14.23 26.88 11.79
CA LYS A 764 15.45 26.26 11.21
C LYS A 764 16.70 27.17 11.31
N ALA A 765 16.56 28.46 11.57
CA ALA A 765 17.70 29.37 11.73
C ALA A 765 18.28 29.38 13.17
N THR A 766 17.49 29.04 14.20
CA THR A 766 17.97 28.98 15.59
C THR A 766 17.91 27.61 16.24
N GLY A 767 17.11 26.69 15.70
CA GLY A 767 16.86 25.36 16.26
C GLY A 767 15.81 25.35 17.38
N ASP A 768 15.18 26.48 17.69
CA ASP A 768 14.17 26.60 18.75
C ASP A 768 12.75 26.39 18.22
N LEU A 769 11.87 25.85 19.06
CA LEU A 769 10.43 25.93 18.84
C LEU A 769 9.92 27.34 19.14
N ARG A 770 9.16 27.92 18.20
CA ARG A 770 8.61 29.28 18.30
C ARG A 770 7.10 29.29 18.04
N GLN A 771 6.45 30.37 18.49
CA GLN A 771 5.06 30.69 18.21
C GLN A 771 4.98 32.17 17.82
N LYS A 772 3.99 32.53 16.98
CA LYS A 772 3.68 33.92 16.61
C LYS A 772 2.25 34.27 16.95
N SER A 773 1.98 35.57 17.11
CA SER A 773 0.60 36.06 17.10
C SER A 773 0.07 36.16 15.66
N LEU A 774 -1.25 36.07 15.47
CA LEU A 774 -1.91 36.21 14.17
C LEU A 774 -1.59 37.56 13.51
N ALA A 775 -1.55 38.64 14.29
CA ALA A 775 -1.23 39.98 13.81
C ALA A 775 0.24 40.12 13.38
N GLU A 776 1.17 39.51 14.13
CA GLU A 776 2.59 39.45 13.78
C GLU A 776 2.83 38.61 12.52
N ALA A 777 2.22 37.42 12.44
CA ALA A 777 2.34 36.50 11.31
C ALA A 777 1.77 37.07 10.01
N LEU A 778 0.68 37.83 10.08
CA LEU A 778 0.13 38.59 8.95
C LEU A 778 0.85 39.94 8.71
N GLY A 779 1.82 40.33 9.54
CA GLY A 779 2.53 41.60 9.40
C GLY A 779 1.61 42.82 9.41
N LEU A 780 0.67 42.87 10.37
CA LEU A 780 -0.26 43.99 10.53
C LEU A 780 0.41 45.18 11.26
N PRO A 781 0.02 46.44 10.97
CA PRO A 781 0.40 47.58 11.81
C PRO A 781 -0.21 47.44 13.22
N PHE A 782 0.30 48.21 14.19
CA PHE A 782 -0.22 48.18 15.56
C PHE A 782 -1.55 48.93 15.73
N GLU A 783 -1.72 50.02 14.98
CA GLU A 783 -2.87 50.93 15.08
C GLU A 783 -3.65 50.99 13.74
N GLY A 784 -4.89 51.49 13.80
CA GLY A 784 -5.75 51.69 12.64
C GLY A 784 -6.58 50.46 12.29
N TYR A 785 -7.01 50.37 11.03
CA TYR A 785 -7.93 49.32 10.58
C TYR A 785 -7.37 48.55 9.39
N VAL A 786 -7.82 47.31 9.27
CA VAL A 786 -7.54 46.45 8.12
C VAL A 786 -8.84 45.97 7.49
N ILE A 787 -8.88 46.07 6.15
CA ILE A 787 -9.95 45.56 5.31
C ILE A 787 -9.42 44.32 4.58
N PHE A 788 -10.21 43.25 4.48
CA PHE A 788 -9.87 42.05 3.73
C PHE A 788 -11.11 41.43 3.11
N LYS A 789 -10.95 40.68 2.03
CA LYS A 789 -12.04 40.03 1.30
C LYS A 789 -12.05 38.53 1.54
N ASP A 790 -13.21 37.97 1.87
CA ASP A 790 -13.42 36.53 1.85
C ASP A 790 -13.71 36.02 0.43
N TYR A 791 -12.94 35.04 -0.03
CA TYR A 791 -13.14 34.41 -1.33
C TYR A 791 -14.20 33.30 -1.34
N VAL A 792 -14.81 32.97 -0.20
CA VAL A 792 -15.95 32.04 -0.15
C VAL A 792 -17.28 32.78 -0.27
N THR A 793 -17.46 33.87 0.49
CA THR A 793 -18.69 34.70 0.45
C THR A 793 -18.61 35.90 -0.49
N HIS A 794 -17.41 36.29 -0.93
CA HIS A 794 -17.10 37.50 -1.70
C HIS A 794 -17.35 38.84 -0.96
N LEU A 795 -17.66 38.78 0.34
CA LEU A 795 -17.81 39.96 1.20
C LEU A 795 -16.45 40.49 1.66
N GLU A 796 -16.37 41.81 1.81
CA GLU A 796 -15.28 42.49 2.52
C GLU A 796 -15.62 42.64 4.00
N TYR A 797 -14.59 42.59 4.85
CA TYR A 797 -14.66 42.72 6.30
C TYR A 797 -13.64 43.76 6.76
N ILE A 798 -13.97 44.53 7.81
CA ILE A 798 -13.08 45.50 8.46
C ILE A 798 -12.85 45.09 9.91
N ARG A 799 -11.61 45.22 10.42
CA ARG A 799 -11.23 44.94 11.81
C ARG A 799 -10.23 45.98 12.31
N SER A 800 -10.25 46.28 13.61
CA SER A 800 -9.21 47.07 14.29
C SER A 800 -7.92 46.26 14.39
N CYS A 801 -6.79 46.89 14.08
CA CYS A 801 -5.46 46.30 14.22
C CYS A 801 -5.11 46.09 15.70
N GLU A 802 -5.48 47.05 16.57
CA GLU A 802 -5.27 46.97 18.02
C GLU A 802 -5.99 45.75 18.63
N GLU A 803 -7.21 45.44 18.16
CA GLU A 803 -7.93 44.25 18.61
C GLU A 803 -7.31 42.94 18.10
N LEU A 804 -6.80 42.91 16.86
CA LEU A 804 -6.11 41.74 16.32
C LEU A 804 -4.79 41.45 17.07
N TRP A 805 -4.04 42.48 17.47
CA TRP A 805 -2.88 42.31 18.37
C TRP A 805 -3.30 41.90 19.80
N GLY A 806 -4.31 42.57 20.36
CA GLY A 806 -4.74 42.38 21.75
C GLY A 806 -5.44 41.05 22.02
N LYS A 807 -6.38 40.65 21.16
CA LYS A 807 -7.27 39.48 21.33
C LYS A 807 -7.17 38.45 20.21
N GLY A 808 -6.70 38.83 19.02
CA GLY A 808 -6.77 38.00 17.82
C GLY A 808 -8.08 38.19 17.06
N LEU A 809 -8.41 37.28 16.15
CA LEU A 809 -9.64 37.32 15.37
C LEU A 809 -10.74 36.47 16.03
N TYR A 810 -11.88 37.10 16.36
CA TYR A 810 -13.10 36.38 16.74
C TYR A 810 -13.83 35.85 15.51
N VAL A 811 -14.29 34.60 15.59
CA VAL A 811 -15.00 33.91 14.50
C VAL A 811 -16.17 33.10 15.04
N GLU A 812 -17.24 33.02 14.26
CA GLU A 812 -18.36 32.08 14.46
C GLU A 812 -18.48 31.26 13.16
N LEU A 813 -18.46 29.93 13.27
CA LEU A 813 -18.42 29.00 12.16
C LEU A 813 -19.52 27.95 12.31
N GLN A 814 -20.42 27.91 11.33
CA GLN A 814 -21.48 26.91 11.21
C GLN A 814 -20.92 25.57 10.70
N ALA A 815 -21.81 24.59 10.51
CA ALA A 815 -21.48 23.28 9.97
C ALA A 815 -20.75 23.38 8.61
N TYR A 816 -19.54 22.83 8.53
CA TYR A 816 -18.68 22.84 7.33
C TYR A 816 -18.33 24.24 6.75
N GLN A 817 -18.54 25.30 7.52
CA GLN A 817 -18.23 26.66 7.09
C GLN A 817 -16.72 26.87 6.93
N HIS A 818 -16.34 27.53 5.85
CA HIS A 818 -14.97 27.92 5.53
C HIS A 818 -14.89 29.37 5.05
N HIS A 819 -13.73 29.99 5.23
CA HIS A 819 -13.39 31.33 4.75
C HIS A 819 -11.96 31.35 4.21
N VAL A 820 -11.73 32.18 3.20
CA VAL A 820 -10.39 32.42 2.62
C VAL A 820 -10.21 33.92 2.51
N PHE A 821 -9.67 34.54 3.56
CA PHE A 821 -9.48 35.99 3.63
C PHE A 821 -8.17 36.40 2.94
N MET A 822 -8.29 37.12 1.83
CA MET A 822 -7.19 37.66 1.02
C MET A 822 -7.42 39.16 0.75
N ASP A 823 -6.61 39.79 -0.10
CA ASP A 823 -6.71 41.22 -0.47
C ASP A 823 -6.73 42.17 0.74
N TRP A 824 -5.76 41.97 1.64
CA TRP A 824 -5.59 42.74 2.87
C TRP A 824 -5.13 44.17 2.55
N ARG A 825 -5.90 45.17 3.00
CA ARG A 825 -5.68 46.60 2.80
C ARG A 825 -5.68 47.33 4.15
N PHE A 826 -4.59 48.03 4.46
CA PHE A 826 -4.49 48.83 5.68
C PHE A 826 -5.04 50.24 5.45
N VAL A 827 -5.80 50.76 6.42
CA VAL A 827 -6.40 52.09 6.37
C VAL A 827 -6.31 52.78 7.75
N ASP A 828 -5.96 54.06 7.73
CA ASP A 828 -5.55 54.85 8.91
C ASP A 828 -6.43 56.08 9.18
N ASP A 829 -7.28 56.49 8.23
CA ASP A 829 -8.25 57.59 8.45
C ASP A 829 -9.20 57.24 9.62
N PRO A 830 -9.29 58.07 10.68
CA PRO A 830 -10.10 57.77 11.88
C PRO A 830 -11.58 57.47 11.60
N ARG A 831 -12.15 57.97 10.49
CA ARG A 831 -13.54 57.69 10.08
C ARG A 831 -13.79 56.22 9.76
N TRP A 832 -12.76 55.42 9.49
CA TRP A 832 -12.90 53.96 9.37
C TRP A 832 -13.36 53.30 10.67
N GLY A 833 -13.12 53.94 11.82
CA GLY A 833 -13.67 53.50 13.11
C GLY A 833 -15.19 53.62 13.20
N GLU A 834 -15.79 54.63 12.57
CA GLU A 834 -17.24 54.76 12.46
C GLU A 834 -17.81 53.67 11.55
N VAL A 835 -17.16 53.35 10.42
CA VAL A 835 -17.55 52.23 9.54
C VAL A 835 -17.46 50.90 10.28
N HIS A 836 -16.35 50.65 10.97
CA HIS A 836 -16.11 49.45 11.78
C HIS A 836 -17.19 49.27 12.85
N THR A 837 -17.51 50.34 13.59
CA THR A 837 -18.55 50.35 14.62
C THR A 837 -19.95 50.14 14.02
N ALA A 838 -20.26 50.77 12.88
CA ALA A 838 -21.55 50.64 12.22
C ALA A 838 -21.80 49.24 11.65
N LEU A 839 -20.74 48.54 11.20
CA LEU A 839 -20.83 47.16 10.71
C LEU A 839 -20.77 46.12 11.83
N ASN A 840 -20.18 46.45 12.99
CA ASN A 840 -20.09 45.58 14.17
C ASN A 840 -19.66 44.14 13.82
N GLY A 841 -18.61 44.03 13.01
CA GLY A 841 -18.05 42.74 12.57
C GLY A 841 -18.65 42.13 11.30
N ALA A 842 -19.83 42.58 10.84
CA ALA A 842 -20.49 42.09 9.63
C ALA A 842 -19.69 42.38 8.35
N GLY A 843 -19.84 41.52 7.35
CA GLY A 843 -19.27 41.73 6.01
C GLY A 843 -20.23 42.48 5.09
N VAL A 844 -19.70 43.15 4.07
CA VAL A 844 -20.46 43.87 3.03
C VAL A 844 -19.85 43.67 1.65
N ASP A 845 -20.63 43.83 0.58
CA ASP A 845 -20.16 43.65 -0.81
C ASP A 845 -19.01 44.60 -1.19
N SER A 846 -18.92 45.77 -0.56
CA SER A 846 -17.81 46.73 -0.72
C SER A 846 -17.69 47.70 0.45
N MET A 847 -16.51 47.77 1.06
CA MET A 847 -16.18 48.77 2.08
C MET A 847 -16.13 50.19 1.52
N SER A 848 -15.71 50.35 0.25
CA SER A 848 -15.71 51.65 -0.42
C SER A 848 -17.13 52.18 -0.61
N ALA A 849 -18.08 51.33 -1.05
CA ALA A 849 -19.47 51.72 -1.14
C ALA A 849 -20.08 52.07 0.25
N LYS A 850 -19.70 51.33 1.31
CA LYS A 850 -20.16 51.62 2.67
C LYS A 850 -19.57 52.91 3.24
N TRP A 851 -18.32 53.21 2.91
CA TRP A 851 -17.69 54.49 3.22
C TRP A 851 -18.40 55.65 2.52
N ASP A 852 -18.70 55.52 1.23
CA ASP A 852 -19.42 56.55 0.46
C ASP A 852 -20.87 56.74 0.93
N GLU A 853 -21.52 55.70 1.46
CA GLU A 853 -22.85 55.82 2.09
C GLU A 853 -22.83 56.74 3.34
N LEU A 854 -21.75 56.68 4.13
CA LEU A 854 -21.60 57.40 5.40
C LEU A 854 -20.95 58.78 5.24
N PHE A 855 -19.96 58.90 4.34
CA PHE A 855 -19.11 60.09 4.19
C PHE A 855 -19.08 60.68 2.78
N GLY A 856 -19.71 60.03 1.81
CA GLY A 856 -19.79 60.53 0.44
C GLY A 856 -20.55 61.85 0.38
N VAL A 857 -19.96 62.84 -0.28
CA VAL A 857 -20.60 64.14 -0.48
C VAL A 857 -21.80 63.96 -1.40
N LYS A 858 -23.01 64.05 -0.84
CA LYS A 858 -24.22 64.25 -1.65
C LYS A 858 -24.14 65.62 -2.33
N GLU A 859 -23.63 65.66 -3.56
CA GLU A 859 -23.91 66.78 -4.44
C GLU A 859 -25.43 66.91 -4.55
N LYS A 860 -25.94 68.08 -4.12
CA LYS A 860 -27.35 68.41 -4.33
C LYS A 860 -27.57 68.53 -5.83
N ALA A 861 -28.33 67.59 -6.39
CA ALA A 861 -28.90 67.78 -7.71
C ALA A 861 -29.61 69.14 -7.76
N VAL A 862 -29.18 70.00 -8.68
CA VAL A 862 -29.87 71.25 -8.97
C VAL A 862 -31.07 70.88 -9.82
N ASP A 863 -32.28 71.16 -9.33
CA ASP A 863 -33.52 70.98 -10.08
C ASP A 863 -33.54 71.94 -11.30
N GLU A 864 -33.23 71.43 -12.50
CA GLU A 864 -33.63 72.09 -13.75
C GLU A 864 -34.96 71.52 -14.27
N GLU A 865 -36.01 72.36 -14.23
CA GLU A 865 -37.32 72.06 -14.82
C GLU A 865 -37.26 71.91 -16.36
N VAL A 866 -37.04 70.69 -16.87
CA VAL A 866 -37.21 70.43 -18.30
C VAL A 866 -38.69 70.28 -18.67
N LYS A 867 -39.27 71.39 -19.15
CA LYS A 867 -40.68 71.46 -19.60
C LYS A 867 -40.98 70.53 -20.78
N VAL A 868 -41.99 69.69 -20.60
CA VAL A 868 -42.56 68.80 -21.62
C VAL A 868 -43.00 69.56 -22.87
N LYS A 869 -42.53 69.14 -24.06
CA LYS A 869 -43.14 69.46 -25.36
C LYS A 869 -43.50 68.20 -26.13
N LYS A 870 -44.75 68.15 -26.62
CA LYS A 870 -45.35 67.04 -27.37
C LYS A 870 -44.69 66.86 -28.76
N PRO A 871 -44.49 65.64 -29.26
CA PRO A 871 -44.09 65.43 -30.65
C PRO A 871 -45.26 65.60 -31.62
N GLY A 872 -45.08 66.47 -32.62
CA GLY A 872 -45.99 66.68 -33.74
C GLY A 872 -45.86 65.62 -34.85
N LYS A 873 -46.86 65.53 -35.72
CA LYS A 873 -47.03 64.48 -36.75
C LYS A 873 -46.44 64.88 -38.13
N LYS A 874 -45.97 63.86 -38.88
CA LYS A 874 -45.81 63.81 -40.37
C LYS A 874 -44.73 64.76 -40.95
N THR A 875 -44.09 64.54 -42.10
CA THR A 875 -44.07 63.56 -43.24
C THR A 875 -42.60 63.50 -43.75
N GLY A 876 -42.03 62.51 -44.45
CA GLY A 876 -42.53 61.27 -45.09
C GLY A 876 -42.15 61.20 -46.59
N ALA A 877 -41.25 60.30 -47.01
CA ALA A 877 -41.14 59.75 -48.38
C ALA A 877 -40.04 58.66 -48.53
N LYS A 878 -40.37 57.55 -49.24
CA LYS A 878 -39.54 56.71 -50.16
C LYS A 878 -38.10 56.30 -49.72
N THR A 879 -37.58 55.08 -49.91
CA THR A 879 -37.97 53.82 -50.59
C THR A 879 -37.02 52.71 -50.08
N SER A 880 -37.19 51.40 -50.27
CA SER A 880 -38.15 50.58 -51.04
C SER A 880 -38.47 49.27 -50.27
N SER A 881 -38.91 48.20 -50.93
CA SER A 881 -38.89 46.82 -50.41
C SER A 881 -38.89 45.78 -51.53
N SER A 882 -38.21 44.64 -51.34
CA SER A 882 -38.38 43.43 -52.15
C SER A 882 -39.02 42.32 -51.31
N LYS A 883 -40.00 41.62 -51.90
CA LYS A 883 -40.96 40.73 -51.23
C LYS A 883 -40.53 39.25 -51.24
N ARG A 884 -40.94 38.51 -50.21
CA ARG A 884 -41.79 37.28 -50.22
C ARG A 884 -42.09 36.91 -48.74
N LYS A 885 -43.30 36.74 -48.20
CA LYS A 885 -44.57 36.04 -48.59
C LYS A 885 -44.34 34.52 -48.85
N GLU A 886 -45.12 33.55 -48.35
CA GLU A 886 -46.34 33.46 -47.48
C GLU A 886 -46.62 31.96 -47.14
N GLU A 887 -47.59 31.45 -46.34
CA GLU A 887 -48.67 31.97 -45.48
C GLU A 887 -48.90 30.99 -44.27
N ARG A 888 -48.96 31.40 -42.98
CA ARG A 888 -50.16 31.62 -42.11
C ARG A 888 -51.28 30.55 -42.11
N GLY A 889 -51.67 30.07 -40.91
CA GLY A 889 -52.89 29.25 -40.69
C GLY A 889 -53.04 28.70 -39.25
N LYS A 890 -53.30 29.50 -38.20
CA LYS A 890 -54.61 29.95 -37.64
C LYS A 890 -55.58 28.87 -37.09
N LYS A 891 -55.71 28.82 -35.74
CA LYS A 891 -56.92 28.77 -34.84
C LYS A 891 -56.66 27.89 -33.60
N ALA A 892 -56.74 28.40 -32.35
CA ALA A 892 -57.92 28.75 -31.53
C ALA A 892 -58.68 27.51 -30.97
N ALA A 893 -59.25 27.45 -29.74
CA ALA A 893 -59.22 28.33 -28.57
C ALA A 893 -59.92 27.67 -27.33
N VAL A 894 -59.42 27.94 -26.12
CA VAL A 894 -60.13 28.11 -24.81
C VAL A 894 -61.20 27.10 -24.33
N LYS A 895 -60.98 26.49 -23.14
CA LYS A 895 -61.82 26.46 -21.89
C LYS A 895 -61.27 25.39 -20.91
N LYS A 896 -60.84 25.69 -19.68
CA LYS A 896 -61.62 25.98 -18.43
C LYS A 896 -62.68 24.94 -18.05
N SER A 897 -62.43 24.15 -16.99
CA SER A 897 -63.30 24.11 -15.78
C SER A 897 -62.72 23.26 -14.64
N VAL A 898 -62.99 23.69 -13.40
CA VAL A 898 -62.66 23.05 -12.10
C VAL A 898 -63.84 22.19 -11.60
N LYS A 899 -63.55 21.08 -10.91
CA LYS A 899 -64.19 20.56 -9.65
C LYS A 899 -63.65 19.15 -9.34
N GLU A 900 -63.10 18.78 -8.18
CA GLU A 900 -63.59 18.84 -6.78
C GLU A 900 -64.60 17.72 -6.43
N THR A 901 -64.19 16.70 -5.63
CA THR A 901 -64.77 16.33 -4.31
C THR A 901 -64.46 14.90 -3.78
N LYS A 902 -64.38 14.79 -2.44
CA LYS A 902 -64.79 13.66 -1.53
C LYS A 902 -63.91 12.40 -1.27
N LYS A 903 -63.14 12.49 -0.17
CA LYS A 903 -63.15 11.67 1.09
C LYS A 903 -63.46 10.13 1.08
N VAL A 904 -62.46 9.33 1.52
CA VAL A 904 -62.39 8.46 2.76
C VAL A 904 -63.46 7.34 2.99
N PRO A 905 -63.21 6.17 3.69
CA PRO A 905 -61.99 5.51 4.20
C PRO A 905 -61.80 4.01 3.81
N THR A 906 -60.64 3.41 4.13
CA THR A 906 -60.58 2.12 4.87
C THR A 906 -59.26 1.90 5.62
N LYS A 907 -59.31 1.14 6.72
CA LYS A 907 -58.15 0.77 7.57
C LYS A 907 -57.65 -0.63 7.24
N THR A 908 -56.33 -0.85 7.29
CA THR A 908 -55.74 -2.12 7.74
C THR A 908 -54.33 -1.90 8.31
N LYS A 909 -54.00 -2.61 9.41
CA LYS A 909 -52.66 -2.64 10.02
C LYS A 909 -51.73 -3.58 9.25
N PRO A 910 -50.40 -3.45 9.41
CA PRO A 910 -49.50 -4.58 9.54
C PRO A 910 -48.99 -4.73 11.00
N ALA A 911 -48.46 -5.92 11.31
CA ALA A 911 -48.11 -6.33 12.68
C ALA A 911 -46.61 -6.17 12.98
N GLU A 912 -46.30 -6.00 14.27
CA GLU A 912 -44.93 -6.06 14.80
C GLU A 912 -44.36 -7.49 14.68
N LYS A 913 -43.08 -7.60 14.31
CA LYS A 913 -42.25 -8.77 14.65
C LYS A 913 -40.92 -8.32 15.23
N LYS A 914 -40.59 -8.90 16.38
CA LYS A 914 -39.42 -8.61 17.21
C LYS A 914 -38.13 -8.99 16.49
N LEU A 915 -37.12 -8.12 16.57
CA LEU A 915 -35.72 -8.49 16.40
C LEU A 915 -35.10 -8.78 17.77
N THR A 916 -34.55 -9.97 17.95
CA THR A 916 -33.89 -10.42 19.18
C THR A 916 -32.41 -10.06 19.14
N SER A 917 -31.94 -9.30 20.14
CA SER A 917 -30.52 -9.09 20.37
C SER A 917 -29.86 -10.31 21.03
N LYS A 918 -28.71 -10.76 20.51
CA LYS A 918 -27.80 -11.68 21.20
C LYS A 918 -26.59 -10.90 21.71
N LYS A 919 -26.33 -11.01 23.01
CA LYS A 919 -25.04 -10.63 23.61
C LYS A 919 -24.02 -11.75 23.36
N PRO A 920 -22.72 -11.44 23.21
CA PRO A 920 -21.65 -12.41 23.43
C PRO A 920 -21.39 -12.59 24.93
N SER A 921 -21.04 -13.81 25.33
CA SER A 921 -20.67 -14.19 26.69
C SER A 921 -19.15 -14.07 26.93
N LYS A 922 -18.74 -13.63 28.11
CA LYS A 922 -17.38 -13.83 28.62
C LYS A 922 -17.12 -15.32 28.89
N GLY A 923 -15.91 -15.82 28.65
CA GLY A 923 -15.56 -17.17 29.12
C GLY A 923 -14.18 -17.69 28.69
N LYS A 924 -13.15 -17.27 29.45
CA LYS A 924 -11.74 -17.71 29.41
C LYS A 924 -10.92 -17.31 28.18
#